data_AF-A0A553GR99-F1
#
_entry.id   AF-A0A553GR99-F1
#
_cell.length_a   1.000
_cell.length_b   1.000
_cell.length_c   1.000
_cell.angle_alpha   90.00
_cell.angle_beta   90.00
_cell.angle_gamma   90.00
#
_symmetry.space_group_name_H-M   'P 1'
#
loop_
_entity.id
_entity.type
_entity.pdbx_description
1 polymer ?
#
loop_
_entity_poly.entity_id
_entity_poly.type
_entity_poly.pdbx_seq_one_letter_code
_entity_poly.pdbx_strand_id
1 'polypeptide(L)'
;MIFRKISIILILFSIWGCSTKKNTWLSRNYHDLTAYYNVYFNGREAFKTGDQAIIDGYENDYSNILPVFESSDPDAASVASGDMDRAIEKGQKLIKKHSITAKPKKRSRNNAYAAEFYSKKEFNKWVDNAYVLIGKAQIYKHEQSLGIRTLQKVVRDFPDTESFYEALIWQARAYTDKGDYIGAQAALESYDLGGNAPLEFYADYMSTYANLLLAQEKYVDAIPYLNNAVLNHKSKQKRLRYSYILGQLYLQNDQRQKAAESFAYVAKASTDYEMTFNAKVNQASIIYANADIAVVKKELNKLRKDKKNTEYLDRIYYAFGRVAQQENDEAEALSNYRKSINASVDNANQKGLSYREAGEIYYSNMDFANAYFYYDSALTVINQDYEEIEELKERHYGLSGLIDHLLTVEREDSLQRLADMSQPVLYAYLDDLIAEQEAEQKRLQKMQEEESMSDAFFYQNNNTSNNMGQTGKWYFYNQNSMGMGKMEFEKRWGKRKQEDNWRRKDKSKIAEEEENDEDQLSMPDDPFGGQNTNNPTQEQSSEDGESQNANESFTVQTREQLLADIPLSDSDRQASDDKIEAALLELGLVFMDRLQNYDKAIESLEELIARYPESSSRDEALIALYNAYRLNNDEAGMLATKEKIENEFPDHRFVAYLNDPDFLKKILDKKEQESKSYEATYEAFLFGRFNEVISKSNLAISNTNEDSQLTNKYLLLRGLSYGKNGQVEPFKTDLTTIINNDKESDEAQLAQELLKHIEEGKTPVQGTLFAATPGQIGSQVSDDLDVDSLKQQADFVYVEKEPYQVVVMGIKEANLNRAIYHVADYNFSRYLLHDFEIQEQRLLNGSSIVVIDGFSNRVEVMDYFYGLRENPQFFGFDKINDNIVVLSESNHNKFYLSGLVKDYIQFFNKYYLQYANRQELEKVMRKAEPQEQDSTPVQEESSSEKTVIENKAEKETSTINPPNEVEVGNAEANKSVGETEASAAATTTVNATNKQKEIIEKEQVTEEEPVKEEPKSIYSVSKNESHEVLVVIRKTRIDYNKLQKSFAAHTRNNFGADQKVTLLDLGSSYRMIKISGFANADEANAYIKSIDKYPYLTRDIARKEHYIWSISSSNYKKMTELIDIEGYDSFFKTNY
;
A
#
# COMPACT_ATOMS: atom_id res chain seq x y z
N MET A 1 -56.79 45.78 42.29
CA MET A 1 -56.67 46.37 40.93
C MET A 1 -55.25 46.33 40.39
N ILE A 2 -54.22 46.76 41.14
CA ILE A 2 -52.81 46.85 40.69
C ILE A 2 -52.29 45.54 40.07
N PHE A 3 -52.43 44.40 40.76
CA PHE A 3 -52.03 43.08 40.22
C PHE A 3 -52.57 42.81 38.81
N ARG A 4 -53.85 43.10 38.53
CA ARG A 4 -54.44 42.88 37.20
C ARG A 4 -53.80 43.75 36.12
N LYS A 5 -53.35 44.97 36.46
CA LYS A 5 -52.55 45.83 35.56
C LYS A 5 -51.13 45.28 35.37
N ILE A 6 -50.49 44.77 36.43
CA ILE A 6 -49.16 44.13 36.35
C ILE A 6 -49.22 42.88 35.44
N SER A 7 -50.22 42.01 35.61
CA SER A 7 -50.42 40.83 34.73
C SER A 7 -50.64 41.22 33.27
N ILE A 8 -51.44 42.26 33.00
CA ILE A 8 -51.66 42.75 31.63
C ILE A 8 -50.37 43.33 31.02
N ILE A 9 -49.56 44.04 31.81
CA ILE A 9 -48.24 44.55 31.38
C ILE A 9 -47.29 43.39 31.10
N LEU A 10 -47.24 42.37 31.96
CA LEU A 10 -46.44 41.14 31.74
C LEU A 10 -46.83 40.45 30.43
N ILE A 11 -48.13 40.23 30.19
CA ILE A 11 -48.65 39.61 28.96
C ILE A 11 -48.29 40.43 27.72
N LEU A 12 -48.41 41.77 27.78
CA LEU A 12 -48.01 42.67 26.68
C LEU A 12 -46.48 42.63 26.43
N PHE A 13 -45.66 42.55 27.47
CA PHE A 13 -44.22 42.34 27.35
C PHE A 13 -43.89 40.99 26.69
N SER A 14 -44.62 39.93 27.04
CA SER A 14 -44.44 38.61 26.41
C SER A 14 -44.69 38.66 24.90
N ILE A 15 -45.79 39.27 24.42
CA ILE A 15 -46.09 39.23 22.97
C ILE A 15 -45.16 40.15 22.15
N TRP A 16 -44.53 41.16 22.78
CA TRP A 16 -43.56 42.04 22.12
C TRP A 16 -42.11 41.52 22.17
N GLY A 17 -41.78 40.60 23.08
CA GLY A 17 -40.44 39.99 23.18
C GLY A 17 -40.12 39.03 22.03
N CYS A 18 -41.12 38.30 21.52
CA CYS A 18 -40.96 37.14 20.61
C CYS A 18 -40.64 37.45 19.13
N SER A 19 -40.21 38.66 18.76
CA SER A 19 -40.07 39.06 17.36
C SER A 19 -38.63 39.37 16.94
N THR A 20 -38.01 38.44 16.21
CA THR A 20 -36.70 38.61 15.56
C THR A 20 -36.66 39.79 14.57
N LYS A 21 -37.81 40.15 13.98
CA LYS A 21 -37.96 41.31 13.07
C LYS A 21 -37.74 42.67 13.76
N LYS A 22 -37.62 42.73 15.10
CA LYS A 22 -37.33 43.95 15.86
C LYS A 22 -36.16 43.73 16.81
N ASN A 23 -34.97 44.24 16.47
CA ASN A 23 -33.83 44.24 17.38
C ASN A 23 -33.97 45.33 18.45
N THR A 24 -34.40 44.91 19.64
CA THR A 24 -34.48 45.73 20.85
C THR A 24 -33.71 45.02 21.97
N TRP A 25 -33.40 45.73 23.06
CA TRP A 25 -32.76 45.09 24.21
C TRP A 25 -33.61 43.94 24.80
N LEU A 26 -34.93 44.13 24.90
CA LEU A 26 -35.83 43.11 25.44
C LEU A 26 -35.91 41.87 24.53
N SER A 27 -36.20 42.08 23.24
CA SER A 27 -36.33 40.98 22.28
C SER A 27 -35.02 40.22 22.08
N ARG A 28 -33.87 40.91 22.06
CA ARG A 28 -32.57 40.24 22.00
C ARG A 28 -32.33 39.35 23.22
N ASN A 29 -32.44 39.87 24.45
CA ASN A 29 -32.25 39.05 25.66
C ASN A 29 -33.25 37.88 25.75
N TYR A 30 -34.51 38.08 25.30
CA TYR A 30 -35.50 36.99 25.21
C TYR A 30 -35.06 35.90 24.22
N HIS A 31 -34.63 36.28 23.01
CA HIS A 31 -34.17 35.33 22.00
C HIS A 31 -32.83 34.68 22.37
N ASP A 32 -31.90 35.37 23.05
CA ASP A 32 -30.65 34.81 23.58
C ASP A 32 -30.92 33.74 24.65
N LEU A 33 -31.80 34.04 25.62
CA LEU A 33 -32.15 33.12 26.71
C LEU A 33 -32.88 31.88 26.18
N THR A 34 -33.87 32.07 25.31
CA THR A 34 -34.66 30.97 24.76
C THR A 34 -33.91 30.17 23.69
N ALA A 35 -32.99 30.79 22.94
CA ALA A 35 -32.09 30.06 22.04
C ALA A 35 -31.19 29.10 22.84
N TYR A 36 -30.61 29.55 23.95
CA TYR A 36 -29.76 28.70 24.78
C TYR A 36 -30.53 27.51 25.37
N TYR A 37 -31.47 27.77 26.29
CA TYR A 37 -32.07 26.72 27.11
C TYR A 37 -33.07 25.83 26.35
N ASN A 38 -33.83 26.37 25.40
CA ASN A 38 -34.85 25.59 24.69
C ASN A 38 -34.29 24.86 23.45
N VAL A 39 -33.10 25.25 22.97
CA VAL A 39 -32.59 24.79 21.66
C VAL A 39 -31.12 24.38 21.71
N TYR A 40 -30.17 25.31 21.90
CA TYR A 40 -28.73 25.02 21.82
C TYR A 40 -28.29 23.97 22.84
N PHE A 41 -28.69 24.13 24.11
CA PHE A 41 -28.38 23.18 25.16
C PHE A 41 -28.83 21.76 24.79
N ASN A 42 -30.10 21.61 24.38
CA ASN A 42 -30.66 20.31 24.00
C ASN A 42 -29.98 19.68 22.77
N GLY A 43 -29.49 20.50 21.82
CA GLY A 43 -28.72 20.01 20.67
C GLY A 43 -27.28 19.62 21.04
N ARG A 44 -26.65 20.39 21.93
CA ARG A 44 -25.29 20.11 22.41
C ARG A 44 -25.23 18.87 23.31
N GLU A 45 -26.22 18.66 24.18
CA GLU A 45 -26.28 17.43 24.97
C GLU A 45 -26.60 16.20 24.10
N ALA A 46 -27.44 16.33 23.06
CA ALA A 46 -27.63 15.28 22.06
C ALA A 46 -26.31 14.91 21.33
N PHE A 47 -25.57 15.92 20.83
CA PHE A 47 -24.25 15.71 20.23
C PHE A 47 -23.30 14.94 21.17
N LYS A 48 -23.23 15.32 22.46
CA LYS A 48 -22.43 14.59 23.46
C LYS A 48 -22.91 13.15 23.70
N THR A 49 -24.21 12.88 23.63
CA THR A 49 -24.74 11.52 23.79
C THR A 49 -24.30 10.64 22.64
N GLY A 50 -24.30 11.13 21.40
CA GLY A 50 -23.75 10.39 20.25
C GLY A 50 -22.21 10.27 20.30
N ASP A 51 -21.50 11.32 20.71
CA ASP A 51 -20.05 11.33 20.94
C ASP A 51 -19.63 10.25 21.96
N GLN A 52 -20.32 10.19 23.10
CA GLN A 52 -20.09 9.14 24.11
C GLN A 52 -20.53 7.76 23.62
N ALA A 53 -21.62 7.64 22.85
CA ALA A 53 -22.08 6.35 22.32
C ALA A 53 -21.09 5.73 21.32
N ILE A 54 -20.39 6.55 20.52
CA ILE A 54 -19.24 6.09 19.72
C ILE A 54 -18.14 5.59 20.65
N ILE A 55 -17.67 6.42 21.59
CA ILE A 55 -16.53 6.10 22.44
C ILE A 55 -16.78 4.86 23.32
N ASP A 56 -18.01 4.66 23.80
CA ASP A 56 -18.41 3.50 24.62
C ASP A 56 -18.65 2.23 23.79
N GLY A 57 -18.73 2.34 22.46
CA GLY A 57 -18.96 1.23 21.52
C GLY A 57 -17.84 1.03 20.49
N TYR A 58 -16.71 1.74 20.62
CA TYR A 58 -15.59 1.65 19.67
C TYR A 58 -14.62 0.53 20.09
N GLU A 59 -14.61 -0.55 19.34
CA GLU A 59 -13.62 -1.62 19.48
C GLU A 59 -12.27 -1.11 18.95
N ASN A 60 -11.23 -1.15 19.77
CA ASN A 60 -9.92 -0.58 19.43
C ASN A 60 -8.96 -1.72 19.05
N ASP A 61 -8.42 -1.71 17.83
CA ASP A 61 -7.30 -2.60 17.50
C ASP A 61 -5.99 -2.06 18.10
N TYR A 62 -5.44 -2.80 19.06
CA TYR A 62 -4.27 -2.38 19.82
C TYR A 62 -2.92 -2.81 19.21
N SER A 63 -2.89 -3.58 18.10
CA SER A 63 -1.65 -3.77 17.35
C SER A 63 -1.25 -2.53 16.57
N ASN A 64 -2.24 -1.81 16.03
CA ASN A 64 -2.03 -0.60 15.22
C ASN A 64 -2.10 0.69 16.05
N ILE A 65 -1.51 1.78 15.55
CA ILE A 65 -1.55 3.09 16.21
C ILE A 65 -3.00 3.55 16.30
N LEU A 66 -3.52 3.76 17.52
CA LEU A 66 -4.93 4.10 17.68
C LEU A 66 -5.25 5.46 17.03
N PRO A 67 -6.39 5.60 16.30
CA PRO A 67 -6.79 6.88 15.73
C PRO A 67 -7.01 7.91 16.84
N VAL A 68 -6.62 9.17 16.64
CA VAL A 68 -6.70 10.22 17.69
C VAL A 68 -8.13 10.53 18.09
N PHE A 69 -9.07 10.34 17.15
CA PHE A 69 -10.51 10.48 17.37
C PHE A 69 -11.21 9.21 16.88
N GLU A 70 -11.96 8.56 17.77
CA GLU A 70 -12.83 7.42 17.45
C GLU A 70 -13.89 7.79 16.39
N SER A 71 -14.28 9.06 16.33
CA SER A 71 -15.24 9.61 15.35
C SER A 71 -14.66 9.92 13.97
N SER A 72 -13.40 9.56 13.67
CA SER A 72 -12.84 9.62 12.30
C SER A 72 -13.07 8.30 11.54
N ASP A 73 -13.49 7.25 12.23
CA ASP A 73 -13.82 5.93 11.66
C ASP A 73 -15.21 5.93 10.98
N PRO A 74 -15.34 5.53 9.70
CA PRO A 74 -16.62 5.51 8.98
C PRO A 74 -17.73 4.70 9.65
N ASP A 75 -17.42 3.57 10.30
CA ASP A 75 -18.45 2.69 10.86
C ASP A 75 -19.08 3.25 12.14
N ALA A 76 -18.33 4.10 12.86
CA ALA A 76 -18.80 4.86 14.02
C ALA A 76 -19.97 5.82 13.68
N ALA A 77 -20.11 6.23 12.41
CA ALA A 77 -21.20 7.08 11.94
C ALA A 77 -22.59 6.51 12.26
N SER A 78 -22.72 5.19 12.15
CA SER A 78 -23.98 4.47 12.36
C SER A 78 -24.51 4.62 13.79
N VAL A 79 -23.61 4.58 14.77
CA VAL A 79 -23.89 4.57 16.21
C VAL A 79 -24.48 5.91 16.68
N ALA A 80 -23.92 7.04 16.22
CA ALA A 80 -24.33 8.37 16.67
C ALA A 80 -25.45 9.02 15.83
N SER A 81 -25.74 8.53 14.63
CA SER A 81 -26.54 9.22 13.60
C SER A 81 -27.85 9.84 14.11
N GLY A 82 -28.63 9.11 14.91
CA GLY A 82 -29.92 9.58 15.44
C GLY A 82 -29.84 10.74 16.45
N ASP A 83 -28.72 10.87 17.19
CA ASP A 83 -28.46 12.00 18.09
C ASP A 83 -27.75 13.15 17.37
N MET A 84 -26.99 12.86 16.30
CA MET A 84 -26.44 13.87 15.41
C MET A 84 -27.54 14.58 14.60
N ASP A 85 -28.52 13.85 14.04
CA ASP A 85 -29.70 14.45 13.41
C ASP A 85 -30.53 15.30 14.40
N ARG A 86 -30.59 14.90 15.67
CA ARG A 86 -31.22 15.69 16.75
C ARG A 86 -30.45 16.98 17.04
N ALA A 87 -29.11 16.94 17.04
CA ALA A 87 -28.25 18.12 17.16
C ALA A 87 -28.43 19.08 15.96
N ILE A 88 -28.50 18.54 14.75
CA ILE A 88 -28.76 19.28 13.50
C ILE A 88 -30.15 19.94 13.55
N GLU A 89 -31.22 19.23 13.92
CA GLU A 89 -32.58 19.80 14.06
C GLU A 89 -32.56 20.98 15.03
N LYS A 90 -31.86 20.86 16.17
CA LYS A 90 -31.79 21.95 17.16
C LYS A 90 -31.01 23.13 16.59
N GLY A 91 -29.84 22.92 15.99
CA GLY A 91 -29.06 24.00 15.37
C GLY A 91 -29.87 24.76 14.32
N GLN A 92 -30.49 24.04 13.37
CA GLN A 92 -31.34 24.63 12.33
C GLN A 92 -32.55 25.39 12.92
N LYS A 93 -33.18 24.84 13.96
CA LYS A 93 -34.30 25.47 14.68
C LYS A 93 -33.89 26.74 15.41
N LEU A 94 -32.67 26.81 15.94
CA LEU A 94 -32.12 28.03 16.56
C LEU A 94 -31.96 29.12 15.50
N ILE A 95 -31.24 28.82 14.41
CA ILE A 95 -31.04 29.75 13.29
C ILE A 95 -32.39 30.25 12.75
N LYS A 96 -33.32 29.33 12.48
CA LYS A 96 -34.65 29.62 11.88
C LYS A 96 -35.60 30.43 12.79
N LYS A 97 -35.47 30.35 14.12
CA LYS A 97 -36.41 30.99 15.07
C LYS A 97 -35.81 32.09 15.96
N HIS A 98 -34.49 32.17 16.06
CA HIS A 98 -33.81 33.07 17.02
C HIS A 98 -32.73 33.97 16.41
N SER A 99 -32.35 33.80 15.14
CA SER A 99 -31.51 34.77 14.39
C SER A 99 -32.14 36.16 14.35
N ILE A 100 -31.33 37.19 14.59
CA ILE A 100 -31.71 38.61 14.58
C ILE A 100 -30.71 39.35 13.67
N THR A 101 -30.94 39.34 12.37
CA THR A 101 -30.18 40.15 11.40
C THR A 101 -30.62 41.61 11.33
N ALA A 102 -31.77 41.95 11.92
CA ALA A 102 -32.31 43.30 11.93
C ALA A 102 -31.39 44.28 12.70
N LYS A 103 -30.97 45.38 12.06
CA LYS A 103 -30.13 46.40 12.72
C LYS A 103 -30.90 47.13 13.84
N PRO A 104 -30.32 47.32 15.03
CA PRO A 104 -30.96 48.05 16.11
C PRO A 104 -30.94 49.56 15.86
N LYS A 105 -31.94 50.28 16.39
CA LYS A 105 -32.01 51.74 16.26
C LYS A 105 -30.78 52.40 16.90
N LYS A 106 -29.99 53.14 16.10
CA LYS A 106 -28.81 53.87 16.56
C LYS A 106 -29.17 54.84 17.69
N ARG A 107 -28.42 54.78 18.79
CA ARG A 107 -28.42 55.77 19.88
C ARG A 107 -27.21 56.70 19.72
N SER A 108 -27.34 57.96 20.15
CA SER A 108 -26.35 59.03 19.93
C SER A 108 -25.06 58.94 20.78
N ARG A 109 -24.51 57.74 20.98
CA ARG A 109 -23.19 57.52 21.60
C ARG A 109 -22.24 56.95 20.56
N ASN A 110 -21.30 57.79 20.11
CA ASN A 110 -20.21 57.38 19.24
C ASN A 110 -19.02 56.96 20.12
N ASN A 111 -18.80 55.66 20.28
CA ASN A 111 -17.57 55.07 20.80
C ASN A 111 -17.27 53.75 20.07
N ALA A 112 -16.05 53.22 20.20
CA ALA A 112 -15.61 52.02 19.47
C ALA A 112 -16.56 50.82 19.67
N TYR A 113 -16.92 50.52 20.92
CA TYR A 113 -17.88 49.48 21.29
C TYR A 113 -19.24 49.63 20.60
N ALA A 114 -19.77 50.86 20.49
CA ALA A 114 -21.02 51.09 19.76
C ALA A 114 -20.85 50.86 18.25
N ALA A 115 -19.71 51.26 17.66
CA ALA A 115 -19.44 51.05 16.24
C ALA A 115 -19.35 49.54 15.91
N GLU A 116 -18.60 48.78 16.70
CA GLU A 116 -18.50 47.32 16.65
C GLU A 116 -19.88 46.66 16.84
N PHE A 117 -20.64 47.07 17.85
CA PHE A 117 -21.98 46.52 18.07
C PHE A 117 -22.94 46.79 16.90
N TYR A 118 -22.93 47.97 16.28
CA TYR A 118 -23.78 48.24 15.11
C TYR A 118 -23.27 47.60 13.80
N SER A 119 -21.99 47.21 13.69
CA SER A 119 -21.45 46.57 12.49
C SER A 119 -21.92 45.12 12.33
N LYS A 120 -22.06 44.37 13.43
CA LYS A 120 -22.38 42.92 13.45
C LYS A 120 -23.55 42.54 12.54
N LYS A 121 -23.39 41.47 11.76
CA LYS A 121 -24.41 40.97 10.80
C LYS A 121 -25.56 40.23 11.50
N GLU A 122 -25.26 39.62 12.64
CA GLU A 122 -26.15 38.88 13.51
C GLU A 122 -26.05 39.47 14.93
N PHE A 123 -27.14 39.38 15.70
CA PHE A 123 -27.27 39.97 17.04
C PHE A 123 -27.72 38.98 18.11
N ASN A 124 -28.07 37.73 17.77
CA ASN A 124 -28.20 36.65 18.74
C ASN A 124 -26.86 35.92 18.88
N LYS A 125 -26.36 35.81 20.12
CA LYS A 125 -25.02 35.32 20.44
C LYS A 125 -24.86 33.79 20.49
N TRP A 126 -25.77 33.05 19.86
CA TRP A 126 -25.75 31.58 19.79
C TRP A 126 -25.94 31.04 18.37
N VAL A 127 -25.99 31.92 17.35
CA VAL A 127 -26.20 31.52 15.95
C VAL A 127 -24.91 30.97 15.33
N ASP A 128 -23.78 31.58 15.66
CA ASP A 128 -22.42 31.05 15.45
C ASP A 128 -22.27 29.63 16.03
N ASN A 129 -22.56 29.49 17.33
CA ASN A 129 -22.56 28.24 18.08
C ASN A 129 -23.49 27.17 17.46
N ALA A 130 -24.64 27.59 16.91
CA ALA A 130 -25.55 26.70 16.20
C ALA A 130 -25.00 26.20 14.86
N TYR A 131 -24.30 27.04 14.09
CA TYR A 131 -23.60 26.58 12.88
C TYR A 131 -22.45 25.63 13.21
N VAL A 132 -21.66 25.91 14.27
CA VAL A 132 -20.62 24.99 14.74
C VAL A 132 -21.22 23.63 15.13
N LEU A 133 -22.30 23.61 15.92
CA LEU A 133 -22.98 22.38 16.32
C LEU A 133 -23.49 21.55 15.13
N ILE A 134 -24.07 22.19 14.11
CA ILE A 134 -24.50 21.50 12.88
C ILE A 134 -23.28 20.93 12.15
N GLY A 135 -22.22 21.73 11.97
CA GLY A 135 -21.02 21.30 11.25
C GLY A 135 -20.35 20.08 11.91
N LYS A 136 -20.24 20.10 13.25
CA LYS A 136 -19.75 18.96 14.04
C LYS A 136 -20.61 17.71 13.87
N ALA A 137 -21.92 17.84 14.00
CA ALA A 137 -22.84 16.72 13.84
C ALA A 137 -22.85 16.14 12.40
N GLN A 138 -22.57 16.97 11.39
CA GLN A 138 -22.39 16.51 10.01
C GLN A 138 -21.08 15.73 9.82
N ILE A 139 -20.00 16.14 10.49
CA ILE A 139 -18.72 15.40 10.47
C ILE A 139 -18.89 14.01 11.10
N TYR A 140 -19.57 13.90 12.25
CA TYR A 140 -19.88 12.62 12.91
C TYR A 140 -20.86 11.72 12.14
N LYS A 141 -21.47 12.23 11.06
CA LYS A 141 -22.26 11.44 10.09
C LYS A 141 -21.50 11.17 8.79
N HIS A 142 -20.21 11.50 8.76
CA HIS A 142 -19.31 11.40 7.60
C HIS A 142 -19.85 12.19 6.38
N GLU A 143 -20.63 13.24 6.66
CA GLU A 143 -21.04 14.26 5.70
C GLU A 143 -19.96 15.37 5.63
N GLN A 144 -18.65 15.03 5.62
CA GLN A 144 -17.56 16.00 5.90
C GLN A 144 -17.61 17.20 4.94
N SER A 145 -17.87 16.95 3.66
CA SER A 145 -18.00 18.02 2.65
C SER A 145 -19.22 18.93 2.88
N LEU A 146 -20.24 18.52 3.64
CA LEU A 146 -21.31 19.40 4.11
C LEU A 146 -20.92 20.11 5.41
N GLY A 147 -20.31 19.40 6.36
CA GLY A 147 -19.76 19.95 7.60
C GLY A 147 -18.79 21.11 7.36
N ILE A 148 -17.80 20.93 6.47
CA ILE A 148 -16.84 21.97 6.05
C ILE A 148 -17.56 23.21 5.51
N ARG A 149 -18.59 23.05 4.67
CA ARG A 149 -19.39 24.16 4.11
C ARG A 149 -20.20 24.88 5.20
N THR A 150 -20.74 24.15 6.17
CA THR A 150 -21.42 24.72 7.35
C THR A 150 -20.45 25.49 8.25
N LEU A 151 -19.24 24.97 8.48
CA LEU A 151 -18.23 25.64 9.30
C LEU A 151 -17.61 26.87 8.58
N GLN A 152 -17.48 26.84 7.26
CA GLN A 152 -17.04 27.99 6.46
C GLN A 152 -17.99 29.20 6.59
N LYS A 153 -19.26 28.97 6.92
CA LYS A 153 -20.22 30.03 7.27
C LYS A 153 -19.81 30.74 8.56
N VAL A 154 -19.26 30.03 9.55
CA VAL A 154 -18.75 30.60 10.80
C VAL A 154 -17.49 31.41 10.53
N VAL A 155 -16.50 30.80 9.87
CA VAL A 155 -15.20 31.43 9.55
C VAL A 155 -15.36 32.75 8.79
N ARG A 156 -16.27 32.80 7.80
CA ARG A 156 -16.49 33.99 6.96
C ARG A 156 -17.39 35.06 7.60
N ASP A 157 -18.39 34.67 8.39
CA ASP A 157 -19.40 35.62 8.89
C ASP A 157 -19.16 36.06 10.36
N PHE A 158 -18.35 35.32 11.13
CA PHE A 158 -18.13 35.51 12.58
C PHE A 158 -16.64 35.45 13.02
N PRO A 159 -15.67 36.08 12.31
CA PRO A 159 -14.24 35.93 12.63
C PRO A 159 -13.84 36.46 14.01
N ASP A 160 -14.55 37.45 14.55
CA ASP A 160 -14.28 38.06 15.86
C ASP A 160 -14.88 37.27 17.05
N THR A 161 -15.09 35.94 16.91
CA THR A 161 -15.80 35.11 17.90
C THR A 161 -15.01 33.88 18.33
N GLU A 162 -15.32 33.34 19.50
CA GLU A 162 -14.73 32.09 20.00
C GLU A 162 -15.04 30.91 19.07
N SER A 163 -16.23 30.91 18.45
CA SER A 163 -16.66 29.92 17.47
C SER A 163 -15.85 29.91 16.17
N PHE A 164 -15.10 30.97 15.83
CA PHE A 164 -14.14 30.94 14.71
C PHE A 164 -13.07 29.88 14.92
N TYR A 165 -12.50 29.83 16.13
CA TYR A 165 -11.42 28.90 16.48
C TYR A 165 -11.91 27.46 16.56
N GLU A 166 -13.09 27.22 17.15
CA GLU A 166 -13.70 25.88 17.12
C GLU A 166 -14.04 25.45 15.69
N ALA A 167 -14.58 26.33 14.85
CA ALA A 167 -14.90 26.00 13.46
C ALA A 167 -13.67 25.60 12.64
N LEU A 168 -12.52 26.26 12.83
CA LEU A 168 -11.27 25.90 12.16
C LEU A 168 -10.72 24.55 12.61
N ILE A 169 -10.81 24.22 13.91
CA ILE A 169 -10.42 22.89 14.42
C ILE A 169 -11.26 21.79 13.77
N TRP A 170 -12.59 21.97 13.69
CA TRP A 170 -13.46 20.97 13.09
C TRP A 170 -13.37 20.92 11.56
N GLN A 171 -13.04 22.01 10.89
CA GLN A 171 -12.65 21.97 9.48
C GLN A 171 -11.36 21.17 9.30
N ALA A 172 -10.34 21.38 10.14
CA ALA A 172 -9.08 20.66 10.03
C ALA A 172 -9.24 19.14 10.19
N ARG A 173 -10.08 18.69 11.13
CA ARG A 173 -10.48 17.26 11.24
C ARG A 173 -11.13 16.78 9.95
N ALA A 174 -12.23 17.43 9.55
CA ALA A 174 -13.00 17.07 8.36
C ALA A 174 -12.23 17.12 7.03
N TYR A 175 -11.15 17.89 6.96
CA TYR A 175 -10.19 17.90 5.84
C TYR A 175 -9.19 16.75 5.94
N THR A 176 -8.69 16.43 7.14
CA THR A 176 -7.83 15.25 7.40
C THR A 176 -8.57 13.95 7.11
N ASP A 177 -9.80 13.79 7.61
CA ASP A 177 -10.71 12.66 7.37
C ASP A 177 -11.11 12.49 5.88
N LYS A 178 -10.62 13.38 5.01
CA LYS A 178 -10.86 13.44 3.57
C LYS A 178 -9.58 13.31 2.71
N GLY A 179 -8.40 13.18 3.33
CA GLY A 179 -7.11 13.25 2.63
C GLY A 179 -6.72 14.66 2.15
N ASP A 180 -7.51 15.70 2.43
CA ASP A 180 -7.23 17.08 2.03
C ASP A 180 -6.31 17.76 3.06
N TYR A 181 -5.07 17.25 3.13
CA TYR A 181 -4.11 17.71 4.13
C TYR A 181 -3.70 19.18 3.95
N ILE A 182 -3.84 19.73 2.73
CA ILE A 182 -3.61 21.15 2.44
C ILE A 182 -4.72 22.00 3.06
N GLY A 183 -5.99 21.62 2.88
CA GLY A 183 -7.13 22.25 3.55
C GLY A 183 -7.04 22.16 5.07
N ALA A 184 -6.59 21.02 5.60
CA ALA A 184 -6.40 20.82 7.03
C ALA A 184 -5.31 21.73 7.61
N GLN A 185 -4.14 21.79 6.97
CA GLN A 185 -3.05 22.68 7.38
C GLN A 185 -3.47 24.16 7.29
N ALA A 186 -4.14 24.57 6.21
CA ALA A 186 -4.60 25.95 6.04
C ALA A 186 -5.61 26.37 7.13
N ALA A 187 -6.46 25.45 7.60
CA ALA A 187 -7.37 25.70 8.72
C ALA A 187 -6.64 25.87 10.06
N LEU A 188 -5.61 25.05 10.32
CA LEU A 188 -4.78 25.13 11.53
C LEU A 188 -3.88 26.38 11.54
N GLU A 189 -3.30 26.77 10.40
CA GLU A 189 -2.56 28.03 10.27
C GLU A 189 -3.48 29.25 10.46
N SER A 190 -4.72 29.19 9.98
CA SER A 190 -5.72 30.24 10.21
C SER A 190 -6.08 30.41 11.69
N TYR A 191 -6.05 29.33 12.47
CA TYR A 191 -6.26 29.37 13.93
C TYR A 191 -5.11 30.12 14.61
N ASP A 192 -3.86 29.84 14.22
CA ASP A 192 -2.67 30.50 14.76
C ASP A 192 -2.63 32.00 14.42
N LEU A 193 -2.96 32.35 13.16
CA LEU A 193 -2.99 33.73 12.67
C LEU A 193 -4.08 34.58 13.36
N GLY A 194 -5.16 33.97 13.86
CA GLY A 194 -6.18 34.67 14.67
C GLY A 194 -5.62 35.24 15.98
N GLY A 195 -4.56 34.63 16.53
CA GLY A 195 -3.71 35.18 17.60
C GLY A 195 -4.35 35.34 18.99
N ASN A 196 -5.67 35.18 19.13
CA ASN A 196 -6.44 35.39 20.36
C ASN A 196 -7.33 34.18 20.73
N ALA A 197 -6.93 32.97 20.32
CA ALA A 197 -7.67 31.74 20.59
C ALA A 197 -7.92 31.51 22.10
N PRO A 198 -9.15 31.19 22.52
CA PRO A 198 -9.44 30.75 23.90
C PRO A 198 -8.62 29.52 24.30
N LEU A 199 -8.02 29.57 25.49
CA LEU A 199 -7.14 28.50 26.02
C LEU A 199 -7.81 27.12 26.06
N GLU A 200 -9.14 27.05 26.17
CA GLU A 200 -9.83 25.76 26.22
C GLU A 200 -9.89 25.00 24.89
N PHE A 201 -9.66 25.67 23.76
CA PHE A 201 -9.51 25.01 22.46
C PHE A 201 -8.08 24.50 22.20
N TYR A 202 -7.09 24.93 23.00
CA TYR A 202 -5.68 24.61 22.77
C TYR A 202 -5.39 23.10 22.74
N ALA A 203 -6.03 22.32 23.61
CA ALA A 203 -5.87 20.88 23.65
C ALA A 203 -6.52 20.17 22.44
N ASP A 204 -7.71 20.61 22.01
CA ASP A 204 -8.40 20.08 20.83
C ASP A 204 -7.71 20.51 19.52
N TYR A 205 -7.11 21.70 19.47
CA TYR A 205 -6.20 22.13 18.38
C TYR A 205 -4.97 21.22 18.32
N MET A 206 -4.29 21.03 19.45
CA MET A 206 -3.06 20.22 19.53
C MET A 206 -3.31 18.77 19.10
N SER A 207 -4.39 18.12 19.57
CA SER A 207 -4.71 16.76 19.11
C SER A 207 -5.14 16.71 17.64
N THR A 208 -5.71 17.80 17.09
CA THR A 208 -6.06 17.85 15.66
C THR A 208 -4.82 18.01 14.78
N TYR A 209 -3.84 18.80 15.21
CA TYR A 209 -2.56 18.92 14.52
C TYR A 209 -1.79 17.59 14.58
N ALA A 210 -1.82 16.89 15.72
CA ALA A 210 -1.29 15.53 15.83
C ALA A 210 -2.00 14.56 14.85
N ASN A 211 -3.35 14.59 14.78
CA ASN A 211 -4.11 13.75 13.85
C ASN A 211 -3.74 14.00 12.38
N LEU A 212 -3.57 15.27 11.97
CA LEU A 212 -3.09 15.63 10.63
C LEU A 212 -1.68 15.08 10.34
N LEU A 213 -0.77 15.13 11.31
CA LEU A 213 0.58 14.61 11.13
C LEU A 213 0.62 13.08 11.09
N LEU A 214 -0.23 12.40 11.86
CA LEU A 214 -0.35 10.93 11.81
C LEU A 214 -0.97 10.46 10.48
N ALA A 215 -1.97 11.16 9.96
CA ALA A 215 -2.50 10.92 8.60
C ALA A 215 -1.50 11.27 7.47
N GLN A 216 -0.38 11.92 7.79
CA GLN A 216 0.76 12.14 6.90
C GLN A 216 1.94 11.20 7.20
N GLU A 217 1.76 10.17 8.04
CA GLU A 217 2.80 9.24 8.51
C GLU A 217 3.98 9.92 9.23
N LYS A 218 3.82 11.18 9.66
CA LYS A 218 4.84 11.98 10.37
C LYS A 218 4.79 11.71 11.87
N TYR A 219 5.00 10.45 12.23
CA TYR A 219 4.92 9.92 13.60
C TYR A 219 5.74 10.76 14.60
N VAL A 220 6.98 11.14 14.23
CA VAL A 220 7.87 11.94 15.08
C VAL A 220 7.37 13.36 15.29
N ASP A 221 6.90 14.03 14.24
CA ASP A 221 6.37 15.40 14.33
C ASP A 221 5.08 15.45 15.15
N ALA A 222 4.28 14.38 15.17
CA ALA A 222 3.02 14.32 15.93
C ALA A 222 3.24 14.31 17.46
N ILE A 223 4.34 13.70 17.93
CA ILE A 223 4.68 13.55 19.36
C ILE A 223 4.61 14.86 20.16
N PRO A 224 5.26 15.98 19.77
CA PRO A 224 5.18 17.24 20.53
C PRO A 224 3.77 17.84 20.59
N TYR A 225 2.96 17.71 19.53
CA TYR A 225 1.57 18.17 19.54
C TYR A 225 0.72 17.31 20.48
N LEU A 226 0.86 15.98 20.41
CA LEU A 226 0.10 15.05 21.24
C LEU A 226 0.47 15.15 22.73
N ASN A 227 1.75 15.39 23.06
CA ASN A 227 2.18 15.75 24.42
C ASN A 227 1.48 17.03 24.93
N ASN A 228 1.45 18.09 24.12
CA ASN A 228 0.76 19.32 24.49
C ASN A 228 -0.76 19.10 24.67
N ALA A 229 -1.37 18.20 23.89
CA ALA A 229 -2.75 17.78 24.09
C ALA A 229 -2.94 17.06 25.44
N VAL A 230 -2.09 16.08 25.79
CA VAL A 230 -2.12 15.39 27.09
C VAL A 230 -1.99 16.36 28.27
N LEU A 231 -1.05 17.30 28.20
CA LEU A 231 -0.80 18.26 29.28
C LEU A 231 -1.99 19.22 29.52
N ASN A 232 -2.71 19.61 28.45
CA ASN A 232 -3.71 20.67 28.52
C ASN A 232 -5.17 20.18 28.50
N HIS A 233 -5.46 18.92 28.14
CA HIS A 233 -6.86 18.49 28.01
C HIS A 233 -7.56 18.25 29.34
N LYS A 234 -8.73 18.90 29.52
CA LYS A 234 -9.61 18.76 30.68
C LYS A 234 -10.21 17.34 30.89
N SER A 235 -10.21 16.47 29.88
CA SER A 235 -10.83 15.13 29.95
C SER A 235 -9.82 14.08 30.43
N LYS A 236 -10.21 13.17 31.33
CA LYS A 236 -9.36 12.03 31.71
C LYS A 236 -9.25 11.02 30.56
N GLN A 237 -10.37 10.69 29.90
CA GLN A 237 -10.44 9.67 28.85
C GLN A 237 -9.55 10.02 27.67
N LYS A 238 -9.71 11.23 27.09
CA LYS A 238 -8.84 11.70 25.99
C LYS A 238 -7.36 11.76 26.38
N ARG A 239 -7.01 12.15 27.61
CA ARG A 239 -5.61 12.09 28.07
C ARG A 239 -5.07 10.66 28.14
N LEU A 240 -5.88 9.67 28.54
CA LEU A 240 -5.48 8.26 28.52
C LEU A 240 -5.26 7.77 27.08
N ARG A 241 -6.21 8.04 26.16
CA ARG A 241 -6.06 7.71 24.73
C ARG A 241 -4.80 8.32 24.13
N TYR A 242 -4.61 9.63 24.31
CA TYR A 242 -3.46 10.35 23.77
C TYR A 242 -2.13 9.89 24.40
N SER A 243 -2.12 9.51 25.69
CA SER A 243 -0.96 8.87 26.33
C SER A 243 -0.72 7.44 25.84
N TYR A 244 -1.75 6.69 25.45
CA TYR A 244 -1.59 5.37 24.84
C TYR A 244 -0.95 5.49 23.45
N ILE A 245 -1.47 6.39 22.62
CA ILE A 245 -0.92 6.71 21.29
C ILE A 245 0.52 7.22 21.40
N LEU A 246 0.84 8.08 22.38
CA LEU A 246 2.24 8.44 22.67
C LEU A 246 3.09 7.22 23.01
N GLY A 247 2.57 6.27 23.76
CA GLY A 247 3.24 4.99 24.04
C GLY A 247 3.59 4.22 22.76
N GLN A 248 2.66 4.16 21.80
CA GLN A 248 2.88 3.51 20.51
C GLN A 248 3.90 4.26 19.64
N LEU A 249 3.75 5.58 19.48
CA LEU A 249 4.68 6.42 18.72
C LEU A 249 6.11 6.41 19.30
N TYR A 250 6.24 6.37 20.62
CA TYR A 250 7.54 6.22 21.28
C TYR A 250 8.11 4.80 21.12
N LEU A 251 7.29 3.77 20.97
CA LEU A 251 7.75 2.40 20.73
C LEU A 251 8.26 2.22 19.29
N GLN A 252 7.47 2.67 18.31
CA GLN A 252 7.82 2.62 16.88
C GLN A 252 9.10 3.42 16.56
N ASN A 253 9.37 4.50 17.30
CA ASN A 253 10.61 5.28 17.19
C ASN A 253 11.70 4.85 18.21
N ASP A 254 11.65 3.63 18.74
CA ASP A 254 12.64 3.08 19.69
C ASP A 254 12.92 3.89 20.98
N GLN A 255 12.08 4.87 21.32
CA GLN A 255 12.17 5.69 22.54
C GLN A 255 11.59 4.93 23.74
N ARG A 256 12.04 3.68 23.92
CA ARG A 256 11.50 2.64 24.80
C ARG A 256 11.21 3.14 26.23
N GLN A 257 12.09 3.94 26.85
CA GLN A 257 11.80 4.51 28.17
C GLN A 257 10.53 5.37 28.17
N LYS A 258 10.37 6.28 27.20
CA LYS A 258 9.20 7.18 27.10
C LYS A 258 7.93 6.41 26.74
N ALA A 259 8.06 5.34 25.95
CA ALA A 259 6.97 4.41 25.68
C ALA A 259 6.50 3.73 26.97
N ALA A 260 7.42 3.14 27.74
CA ALA A 260 7.12 2.51 29.02
C ALA A 260 6.55 3.50 30.05
N GLU A 261 7.03 4.74 30.12
CA GLU A 261 6.47 5.80 30.98
C GLU A 261 5.03 6.18 30.57
N SER A 262 4.77 6.28 29.27
CA SER A 262 3.46 6.61 28.70
C SER A 262 2.43 5.50 28.95
N PHE A 263 2.80 4.24 28.67
CA PHE A 263 1.96 3.10 29.03
C PHE A 263 1.82 2.95 30.56
N ALA A 264 2.84 3.24 31.36
CA ALA A 264 2.76 3.25 32.82
C ALA A 264 1.88 4.38 33.38
N TYR A 265 1.57 5.43 32.62
CA TYR A 265 0.53 6.41 32.98
C TYR A 265 -0.86 5.82 32.77
N VAL A 266 -1.09 5.17 31.63
CA VAL A 266 -2.38 4.53 31.29
C VAL A 266 -2.68 3.31 32.16
N ALA A 267 -1.69 2.46 32.43
CA ALA A 267 -1.79 1.27 33.28
C ALA A 267 -2.25 1.54 34.72
N LYS A 268 -2.14 2.78 35.20
CA LYS A 268 -2.61 3.26 36.51
C LYS A 268 -4.08 3.74 36.51
N ALA A 269 -4.75 3.71 35.36
CA ALA A 269 -6.16 4.04 35.25
C ALA A 269 -7.07 2.90 35.77
N SER A 270 -8.38 3.21 35.82
CA SER A 270 -9.41 2.38 36.45
C SER A 270 -10.78 2.56 35.78
N THR A 271 -10.80 3.15 34.58
CA THR A 271 -11.99 3.73 33.93
C THR A 271 -12.26 3.18 32.54
N ASP A 272 -11.25 2.55 31.96
CA ASP A 272 -11.25 1.86 30.67
C ASP A 272 -10.43 0.60 30.95
N TYR A 273 -11.04 -0.58 30.87
CA TYR A 273 -10.36 -1.81 31.30
C TYR A 273 -9.38 -2.29 30.24
N GLU A 274 -9.78 -2.27 28.97
CA GLU A 274 -9.00 -2.82 27.88
C GLU A 274 -7.78 -1.95 27.56
N MET A 275 -7.91 -0.63 27.43
CA MET A 275 -6.75 0.24 27.22
C MET A 275 -5.77 0.15 28.41
N THR A 276 -6.29 0.00 29.63
CA THR A 276 -5.47 -0.22 30.84
C THR A 276 -4.83 -1.62 30.86
N PHE A 277 -5.43 -2.63 30.23
CA PHE A 277 -4.88 -3.97 30.09
C PHE A 277 -3.77 -3.99 29.03
N ASN A 278 -4.04 -3.54 27.80
CA ASN A 278 -3.04 -3.50 26.73
C ASN A 278 -1.88 -2.57 27.10
N ALA A 279 -2.12 -1.49 27.86
CA ALA A 279 -1.04 -0.67 28.41
C ALA A 279 -0.16 -1.43 29.40
N LYS A 280 -0.69 -2.39 30.19
CA LYS A 280 0.13 -3.24 31.06
C LYS A 280 0.91 -4.28 30.27
N VAL A 281 0.31 -4.84 29.21
CA VAL A 281 1.01 -5.74 28.28
C VAL A 281 2.13 -5.00 27.59
N ASN A 282 1.88 -3.84 26.97
CA ASN A 282 2.92 -3.07 26.28
C ASN A 282 3.96 -2.47 27.24
N GLN A 283 3.57 -2.05 28.45
CA GLN A 283 4.54 -1.66 29.48
C GLN A 283 5.45 -2.84 29.86
N ALA A 284 4.91 -4.07 29.98
CA ALA A 284 5.70 -5.27 30.17
C ALA A 284 6.63 -5.54 28.97
N SER A 285 6.08 -5.52 27.74
CA SER A 285 6.81 -5.66 26.46
C SER A 285 8.05 -4.80 26.34
N ILE A 286 7.99 -3.57 26.87
CA ILE A 286 9.07 -2.60 26.74
C ILE A 286 10.05 -2.65 27.92
N ILE A 287 9.58 -3.01 29.12
CA ILE A 287 10.42 -3.22 30.29
C ILE A 287 11.37 -4.42 30.09
N TYR A 288 10.99 -5.44 29.30
CA TYR A 288 11.88 -6.58 28.99
C TYR A 288 13.24 -6.17 28.39
N ALA A 289 13.34 -5.02 27.71
CA ALA A 289 14.58 -4.59 27.07
C ALA A 289 15.69 -4.14 28.04
N ASN A 290 15.38 -3.87 29.31
CA ASN A 290 16.32 -3.27 30.27
C ASN A 290 16.10 -3.69 31.75
N ALA A 291 15.37 -4.78 32.03
CA ALA A 291 14.98 -5.12 33.40
C ALA A 291 14.89 -6.63 33.71
N ASP A 292 14.77 -6.93 35.01
CA ASP A 292 14.61 -8.28 35.57
C ASP A 292 13.34 -8.98 35.04
N ILE A 293 13.56 -10.00 34.21
CA ILE A 293 12.51 -10.82 33.58
C ILE A 293 11.59 -11.47 34.63
N ALA A 294 12.09 -11.78 35.84
CA ALA A 294 11.28 -12.36 36.91
C ALA A 294 10.24 -11.37 37.47
N VAL A 295 10.51 -10.05 37.43
CA VAL A 295 9.50 -9.02 37.75
C VAL A 295 8.36 -9.08 36.75
N VAL A 296 8.66 -9.28 35.47
CA VAL A 296 7.65 -9.14 34.42
C VAL A 296 6.88 -10.44 34.17
N LYS A 297 7.53 -11.62 34.23
CA LYS A 297 6.81 -12.92 34.35
C LYS A 297 5.88 -12.94 35.57
N LYS A 298 6.20 -12.20 36.65
CA LYS A 298 5.34 -12.04 37.84
C LYS A 298 4.14 -11.11 37.60
N GLU A 299 4.29 -10.01 36.84
CA GLU A 299 3.14 -9.16 36.48
C GLU A 299 2.21 -9.86 35.47
N LEU A 300 2.73 -10.52 34.43
CA LEU A 300 1.92 -11.36 33.55
C LEU A 300 1.19 -12.47 34.33
N ASN A 301 1.84 -13.07 35.33
CA ASN A 301 1.20 -14.06 36.21
C ASN A 301 0.09 -13.48 37.10
N LYS A 302 0.09 -12.18 37.42
CA LYS A 302 -1.04 -11.53 38.08
C LYS A 302 -2.18 -11.33 37.09
N LEU A 303 -1.90 -10.84 35.88
CA LEU A 303 -2.89 -10.65 34.83
C LEU A 303 -3.61 -11.98 34.56
N ARG A 304 -2.87 -13.06 34.29
CA ARG A 304 -3.38 -14.43 34.05
C ARG A 304 -4.25 -14.99 35.18
N LYS A 305 -4.15 -14.47 36.40
CA LYS A 305 -4.88 -14.93 37.59
C LYS A 305 -6.07 -14.05 37.98
N ASP A 306 -6.21 -12.84 37.41
CA ASP A 306 -7.41 -12.03 37.59
C ASP A 306 -8.50 -12.54 36.64
N LYS A 307 -9.65 -12.95 37.20
CA LYS A 307 -10.80 -13.47 36.45
C LYS A 307 -11.39 -12.46 35.45
N LYS A 308 -11.04 -11.17 35.57
CA LYS A 308 -11.41 -10.15 34.59
C LYS A 308 -10.62 -10.24 33.28
N ASN A 309 -9.47 -10.91 33.27
CA ASN A 309 -8.65 -11.07 32.07
C ASN A 309 -8.99 -12.35 31.28
N THR A 310 -10.08 -13.07 31.58
CA THR A 310 -10.42 -14.34 30.90
C THR A 310 -10.58 -14.15 29.38
N GLU A 311 -11.13 -13.02 28.95
CA GLU A 311 -11.31 -12.64 27.53
C GLU A 311 -10.01 -12.15 26.86
N TYR A 312 -8.94 -11.93 27.63
CA TYR A 312 -7.64 -11.43 27.15
C TYR A 312 -6.49 -12.43 27.41
N LEU A 313 -6.82 -13.70 27.68
CA LEU A 313 -5.83 -14.74 27.98
C LEU A 313 -4.87 -14.98 26.82
N ASP A 314 -5.34 -14.82 25.58
CA ASP A 314 -4.55 -14.91 24.37
C ASP A 314 -3.41 -13.89 24.32
N ARG A 315 -3.71 -12.60 24.54
CA ARG A 315 -2.74 -11.50 24.59
C ARG A 315 -1.74 -11.70 25.75
N ILE A 316 -2.17 -12.30 26.86
CA ILE A 316 -1.28 -12.68 27.98
C ILE A 316 -0.36 -13.85 27.60
N TYR A 317 -0.87 -14.89 26.94
CA TYR A 317 -0.07 -16.03 26.51
C TYR A 317 0.91 -15.66 25.39
N TYR A 318 0.50 -14.80 24.44
CA TYR A 318 1.39 -14.22 23.44
C TYR A 318 2.54 -13.45 24.11
N ALA A 319 2.24 -12.60 25.10
CA ALA A 319 3.26 -11.89 25.87
C ALA A 319 4.21 -12.85 26.61
N PHE A 320 3.73 -13.97 27.16
CA PHE A 320 4.61 -15.02 27.72
C PHE A 320 5.49 -15.69 26.65
N GLY A 321 4.99 -15.86 25.42
CA GLY A 321 5.76 -16.37 24.28
C GLY A 321 6.94 -15.46 23.92
N ARG A 322 6.68 -14.16 23.78
CA ARG A 322 7.72 -13.15 23.48
C ARG A 322 8.80 -13.06 24.57
N VAL A 323 8.45 -13.30 25.84
CA VAL A 323 9.44 -13.40 26.93
C VAL A 323 10.35 -14.60 26.76
N ALA A 324 9.77 -15.76 26.48
CA ALA A 324 10.52 -17.00 26.37
C ALA A 324 11.46 -17.01 25.16
N GLN A 325 11.06 -16.43 24.01
CA GLN A 325 11.97 -16.12 22.90
C GLN A 325 13.17 -15.28 23.36
N GLN A 326 12.98 -14.23 24.17
CA GLN A 326 14.08 -13.40 24.65
C GLN A 326 15.00 -14.12 25.66
N GLU A 327 14.49 -15.11 26.39
CA GLU A 327 15.30 -16.02 27.21
C GLU A 327 16.00 -17.10 26.36
N ASN A 328 15.69 -17.21 25.06
CA ASN A 328 16.04 -18.30 24.15
C ASN A 328 15.47 -19.68 24.59
N ASP A 329 14.34 -19.66 25.31
CA ASP A 329 13.52 -20.83 25.63
C ASP A 329 12.39 -20.97 24.60
N GLU A 330 12.76 -21.45 23.41
CA GLU A 330 11.83 -21.68 22.30
C GLU A 330 10.72 -22.69 22.66
N ALA A 331 11.00 -23.61 23.58
CA ALA A 331 10.03 -24.59 24.06
C ALA A 331 8.96 -23.93 24.94
N GLU A 332 9.31 -23.06 25.89
CA GLU A 332 8.31 -22.23 26.59
C GLU A 332 7.63 -21.23 25.62
N ALA A 333 8.33 -20.73 24.60
CA ALA A 333 7.76 -19.82 23.59
C ALA A 333 6.65 -20.48 22.75
N LEU A 334 6.98 -21.54 22.00
CA LEU A 334 6.02 -22.33 21.21
C LEU A 334 4.88 -22.87 22.09
N SER A 335 5.20 -23.33 23.30
CA SER A 335 4.18 -23.75 24.27
C SER A 335 3.21 -22.62 24.60
N ASN A 336 3.66 -21.37 24.73
CA ASN A 336 2.79 -20.23 25.05
C ASN A 336 2.08 -19.65 23.82
N TYR A 337 2.68 -19.67 22.62
CA TYR A 337 1.97 -19.33 21.38
C TYR A 337 0.81 -20.29 21.10
N ARG A 338 1.01 -21.60 21.27
CA ARG A 338 -0.08 -22.60 21.20
C ARG A 338 -1.19 -22.34 22.23
N LYS A 339 -0.86 -21.86 23.44
CA LYS A 339 -1.87 -21.42 24.43
C LYS A 339 -2.58 -20.14 24.03
N SER A 340 -1.92 -19.23 23.31
CA SER A 340 -2.52 -18.02 22.76
C SER A 340 -3.50 -18.34 21.63
N ILE A 341 -3.07 -19.13 20.64
CA ILE A 341 -3.88 -19.63 19.52
C ILE A 341 -5.17 -20.30 20.01
N ASN A 342 -5.07 -21.11 21.08
CA ASN A 342 -6.21 -21.82 21.68
C ASN A 342 -7.08 -20.94 22.60
N ALA A 343 -6.65 -19.72 22.94
CA ALA A 343 -7.41 -18.77 23.76
C ALA A 343 -8.10 -17.68 22.91
N SER A 344 -7.60 -17.38 21.71
CA SER A 344 -8.24 -16.44 20.77
C SER A 344 -9.48 -17.07 20.12
N VAL A 345 -10.65 -16.85 20.73
CA VAL A 345 -11.95 -17.31 20.20
C VAL A 345 -12.49 -16.38 19.10
N ASP A 346 -12.62 -15.09 19.40
CA ASP A 346 -13.12 -14.07 18.45
C ASP A 346 -12.03 -13.03 18.06
N ASN A 347 -10.81 -13.16 18.59
CA ASN A 347 -9.67 -12.26 18.32
C ASN A 347 -8.75 -12.81 17.22
N ALA A 348 -9.21 -12.73 15.96
CA ALA A 348 -8.50 -13.31 14.81
C ALA A 348 -7.08 -12.75 14.61
N ASN A 349 -6.89 -11.44 14.78
CA ASN A 349 -5.60 -10.76 14.59
C ASN A 349 -4.54 -11.29 15.58
N GLN A 350 -4.85 -11.38 16.87
CA GLN A 350 -3.93 -11.97 17.86
C GLN A 350 -3.65 -13.45 17.58
N LYS A 351 -4.62 -14.19 17.04
CA LYS A 351 -4.41 -15.58 16.61
C LYS A 351 -3.39 -15.65 15.48
N GLY A 352 -3.51 -14.78 14.47
CA GLY A 352 -2.58 -14.66 13.34
C GLY A 352 -1.16 -14.32 13.77
N LEU A 353 -1.00 -13.30 14.63
CA LEU A 353 0.29 -12.96 15.24
C LEU A 353 0.90 -14.15 16.00
N SER A 354 0.09 -14.90 16.75
CA SER A 354 0.57 -16.08 17.51
C SER A 354 0.93 -17.27 16.61
N TYR A 355 0.28 -17.45 15.46
CA TYR A 355 0.71 -18.40 14.44
C TYR A 355 2.03 -17.95 13.80
N ARG A 356 2.14 -16.68 13.41
CA ARG A 356 3.34 -16.08 12.80
C ARG A 356 4.59 -16.27 13.67
N GLU A 357 4.55 -15.85 14.94
CA GLU A 357 5.70 -15.98 15.86
C GLU A 357 6.16 -17.43 16.09
N ALA A 358 5.24 -18.40 15.99
CA ALA A 358 5.60 -19.81 16.03
C ALA A 358 6.22 -20.28 14.71
N GLY A 359 5.71 -19.82 13.56
CA GLY A 359 6.32 -20.02 12.24
C GLY A 359 7.74 -19.47 12.16
N GLU A 360 8.01 -18.28 12.71
CA GLU A 360 9.36 -17.68 12.80
C GLU A 360 10.36 -18.56 13.56
N ILE A 361 9.94 -19.18 14.67
CA ILE A 361 10.79 -20.10 15.44
C ILE A 361 11.07 -21.37 14.62
N TYR A 362 10.08 -21.91 13.92
CA TYR A 362 10.26 -23.08 13.08
C TYR A 362 11.17 -22.79 11.88
N TYR A 363 10.99 -21.64 11.22
CA TYR A 363 11.82 -21.18 10.11
C TYR A 363 13.28 -21.01 10.52
N SER A 364 13.51 -20.38 11.68
CA SER A 364 14.84 -20.17 12.27
C SER A 364 15.55 -21.50 12.63
N ASN A 365 14.78 -22.53 12.98
CA ASN A 365 15.25 -23.89 13.24
C ASN A 365 15.33 -24.78 11.98
N MET A 366 15.09 -24.24 10.78
CA MET A 366 15.01 -24.99 9.51
C MET A 366 13.92 -26.08 9.46
N ASP A 367 12.94 -26.03 10.37
CA ASP A 367 11.73 -26.85 10.34
C ASP A 367 10.72 -26.18 9.38
N PHE A 368 11.06 -26.23 8.09
CA PHE A 368 10.32 -25.53 7.05
C PHE A 368 8.89 -26.07 6.88
N ALA A 369 8.63 -27.32 7.26
CA ALA A 369 7.29 -27.90 7.27
C ALA A 369 6.38 -27.23 8.30
N ASN A 370 6.80 -27.17 9.57
CA ASN A 370 6.01 -26.44 10.56
C ASN A 370 5.98 -24.93 10.26
N ALA A 371 7.07 -24.34 9.76
CA ALA A 371 7.06 -22.93 9.34
C ALA A 371 5.97 -22.65 8.30
N TYR A 372 5.92 -23.43 7.22
CA TYR A 372 4.94 -23.30 6.14
C TYR A 372 3.48 -23.37 6.66
N PHE A 373 3.15 -24.40 7.44
CA PHE A 373 1.78 -24.58 7.96
C PHE A 373 1.39 -23.53 9.02
N TYR A 374 2.33 -23.04 9.82
CA TYR A 374 2.07 -21.93 10.74
C TYR A 374 1.93 -20.59 10.00
N TYR A 375 2.66 -20.35 8.90
CA TYR A 375 2.48 -19.17 8.06
C TYR A 375 1.15 -19.19 7.29
N ASP A 376 0.74 -20.33 6.72
CA ASP A 376 -0.60 -20.52 6.14
C ASP A 376 -1.70 -20.23 7.18
N SER A 377 -1.59 -20.86 8.36
CA SER A 377 -2.52 -20.63 9.47
C SER A 377 -2.56 -19.17 9.93
N ALA A 378 -1.46 -18.42 9.82
CA ALA A 378 -1.43 -16.99 10.09
C ALA A 378 -2.16 -16.18 9.01
N LEU A 379 -1.86 -16.42 7.74
CA LEU A 379 -2.44 -15.72 6.58
C LEU A 379 -3.97 -15.85 6.49
N THR A 380 -4.53 -16.98 6.94
CA THR A 380 -6.00 -17.18 6.97
C THR A 380 -6.75 -16.38 8.04
N VAL A 381 -6.08 -15.78 9.04
CA VAL A 381 -6.74 -15.08 10.18
C VAL A 381 -6.16 -13.72 10.56
N ILE A 382 -4.95 -13.36 10.10
CA ILE A 382 -4.34 -12.05 10.36
C ILE A 382 -5.09 -10.94 9.63
N ASN A 383 -5.05 -9.70 10.16
CA ASN A 383 -5.67 -8.59 9.45
C ASN A 383 -4.93 -8.31 8.12
N GLN A 384 -5.66 -7.95 7.06
CA GLN A 384 -5.07 -7.64 5.76
C GLN A 384 -4.30 -6.32 5.77
N ASP A 385 -4.64 -5.40 6.68
CA ASP A 385 -3.90 -4.14 6.91
C ASP A 385 -2.68 -4.31 7.84
N TYR A 386 -2.16 -5.53 8.01
CA TYR A 386 -0.98 -5.79 8.84
C TYR A 386 0.32 -5.39 8.09
N GLU A 387 1.14 -4.54 8.71
CA GLU A 387 2.31 -3.88 8.08
C GLU A 387 3.31 -4.86 7.44
N GLU A 388 3.50 -6.04 8.02
CA GLU A 388 4.44 -7.07 7.54
C GLU A 388 3.75 -8.21 6.75
N ILE A 389 2.51 -8.02 6.26
CA ILE A 389 1.75 -9.11 5.62
C ILE A 389 2.37 -9.61 4.30
N GLU A 390 2.99 -8.73 3.51
CA GLU A 390 3.66 -9.16 2.28
C GLU A 390 4.92 -9.99 2.57
N GLU A 391 5.70 -9.66 3.61
CA GLU A 391 6.84 -10.50 4.03
C GLU A 391 6.36 -11.89 4.47
N LEU A 392 5.24 -11.97 5.19
CA LEU A 392 4.62 -13.24 5.59
C LEU A 392 4.14 -14.06 4.37
N LYS A 393 3.59 -13.40 3.34
CA LYS A 393 3.23 -14.05 2.06
C LYS A 393 4.47 -14.55 1.32
N GLU A 394 5.50 -13.71 1.17
CA GLU A 394 6.76 -14.07 0.51
C GLU A 394 7.43 -15.28 1.18
N ARG A 395 7.47 -15.32 2.52
CA ARG A 395 7.97 -16.46 3.31
C ARG A 395 7.14 -17.73 3.08
N HIS A 396 5.81 -17.64 3.12
CA HIS A 396 4.92 -18.78 2.87
C HIS A 396 5.05 -19.33 1.44
N TYR A 397 4.95 -18.47 0.42
CA TYR A 397 5.05 -18.87 -0.99
C TYR A 397 6.46 -19.35 -1.36
N GLY A 398 7.51 -18.75 -0.80
CA GLY A 398 8.90 -19.21 -0.96
C GLY A 398 9.12 -20.64 -0.46
N LEU A 399 8.43 -21.03 0.61
CA LEU A 399 8.45 -22.40 1.12
C LEU A 399 7.51 -23.36 0.37
N SER A 400 6.51 -22.88 -0.36
CA SER A 400 5.55 -23.74 -1.08
C SER A 400 6.23 -24.68 -2.08
N GLY A 401 7.30 -24.23 -2.75
CA GLY A 401 8.08 -25.09 -3.65
C GLY A 401 9.00 -26.07 -2.93
N LEU A 402 9.34 -25.84 -1.66
CA LEU A 402 10.16 -26.75 -0.86
C LEU A 402 9.31 -27.85 -0.23
N ILE A 403 8.12 -27.48 0.28
CA ILE A 403 7.32 -28.36 1.13
C ILE A 403 6.73 -29.56 0.39
N ASP A 404 6.37 -29.40 -0.90
CA ASP A 404 5.86 -30.50 -1.73
C ASP A 404 6.89 -31.62 -1.88
N HIS A 405 8.17 -31.27 -2.12
CA HIS A 405 9.26 -32.25 -2.21
C HIS A 405 9.64 -32.82 -0.84
N LEU A 406 9.67 -31.99 0.21
CA LEU A 406 9.98 -32.42 1.58
C LEU A 406 8.96 -33.45 2.10
N LEU A 407 7.67 -33.18 1.90
CA LEU A 407 6.58 -34.11 2.24
C LEU A 407 6.57 -35.35 1.33
N THR A 408 7.00 -35.22 0.07
CA THR A 408 7.16 -36.39 -0.82
C THR A 408 8.22 -37.34 -0.27
N VAL A 409 9.41 -36.83 0.11
CA VAL A 409 10.45 -37.66 0.74
C VAL A 409 9.95 -38.25 2.06
N GLU A 410 9.39 -37.46 2.98
CA GLU A 410 8.91 -37.96 4.29
C GLU A 410 7.80 -39.02 4.15
N ARG A 411 6.86 -38.82 3.22
CA ARG A 411 5.76 -39.76 2.94
C ARG A 411 6.29 -41.06 2.37
N GLU A 412 7.08 -41.01 1.30
CA GLU A 412 7.55 -42.21 0.61
C GLU A 412 8.53 -43.01 1.50
N ASP A 413 9.44 -42.35 2.24
CA ASP A 413 10.26 -43.00 3.28
C ASP A 413 9.39 -43.69 4.34
N SER A 414 8.26 -43.09 4.73
CA SER A 414 7.33 -43.69 5.70
C SER A 414 6.59 -44.90 5.13
N LEU A 415 6.18 -44.84 3.86
CA LEU A 415 5.52 -45.94 3.16
C LEU A 415 6.49 -47.11 2.93
N GLN A 416 7.75 -46.84 2.55
CA GLN A 416 8.79 -47.88 2.46
C GLN A 416 9.10 -48.50 3.84
N ARG A 417 9.23 -47.70 4.91
CA ARG A 417 9.38 -48.21 6.28
C ARG A 417 8.22 -49.10 6.73
N LEU A 418 6.99 -48.82 6.28
CA LEU A 418 5.82 -49.67 6.52
C LEU A 418 5.88 -50.98 5.69
N ALA A 419 6.28 -50.89 4.43
CA ALA A 419 6.44 -52.04 3.54
C ALA A 419 7.53 -53.03 4.02
N ASP A 420 8.56 -52.54 4.72
CA ASP A 420 9.62 -53.36 5.32
C ASP A 420 9.19 -54.09 6.60
N MET A 421 8.05 -53.70 7.19
CA MET A 421 7.53 -54.38 8.38
C MET A 421 7.02 -55.77 8.01
N SER A 422 7.38 -56.78 8.82
CA SER A 422 6.78 -58.11 8.66
C SER A 422 5.25 -58.03 8.75
N GLN A 423 4.54 -58.70 7.83
CA GLN A 423 3.07 -58.63 7.68
C GLN A 423 2.26 -58.62 9.00
N PRO A 424 2.59 -59.43 10.05
CA PRO A 424 1.85 -59.38 11.32
C PRO A 424 2.02 -58.07 12.11
N VAL A 425 3.17 -57.40 11.98
CA VAL A 425 3.46 -56.10 12.61
C VAL A 425 2.80 -54.97 11.82
N LEU A 426 2.90 -55.01 10.48
CA LEU A 426 2.22 -54.04 9.62
C LEU A 426 0.70 -54.04 9.87
N TYR A 427 0.07 -55.22 9.88
CA TYR A 427 -1.38 -55.30 10.10
C TYR A 427 -1.80 -54.87 11.50
N ALA A 428 -0.98 -55.13 12.53
CA ALA A 428 -1.25 -54.62 13.88
C ALA A 428 -1.16 -53.09 13.94
N TYR A 429 -0.14 -52.49 13.31
CA TYR A 429 0.00 -51.03 13.23
C TYR A 429 -1.17 -50.37 12.48
N LEU A 430 -1.60 -50.94 11.35
CA LEU A 430 -2.75 -50.45 10.61
C LEU A 430 -4.06 -50.62 11.41
N ASP A 431 -4.23 -51.72 12.14
CA ASP A 431 -5.41 -51.94 12.99
C ASP A 431 -5.47 -50.96 14.18
N ASP A 432 -4.33 -50.64 14.80
CA ASP A 432 -4.24 -49.62 15.85
C ASP A 432 -4.54 -48.21 15.28
N LEU A 433 -4.05 -47.89 14.08
CA LEU A 433 -4.31 -46.61 13.40
C LEU A 433 -5.79 -46.46 12.99
N ILE A 434 -6.42 -47.54 12.49
CA ILE A 434 -7.87 -47.59 12.23
C ILE A 434 -8.65 -47.40 13.53
N ALA A 435 -8.23 -48.03 14.63
CA ALA A 435 -8.86 -47.87 15.94
C ALA A 435 -8.71 -46.43 16.50
N GLU A 436 -7.59 -45.74 16.21
CA GLU A 436 -7.40 -44.33 16.56
C GLU A 436 -8.27 -43.40 15.70
N GLN A 437 -8.34 -43.61 14.38
CA GLN A 437 -9.28 -42.90 13.50
C GLN A 437 -10.73 -43.10 13.96
N GLU A 438 -11.15 -44.34 14.27
CA GLU A 438 -12.47 -44.61 14.86
C GLU A 438 -12.68 -43.90 16.21
N ALA A 439 -11.65 -43.85 17.08
CA ALA A 439 -11.77 -43.26 18.40
C ALA A 439 -11.92 -41.73 18.35
N GLU A 440 -11.12 -41.05 17.51
CA GLU A 440 -11.21 -39.61 17.33
C GLU A 440 -12.48 -39.23 16.54
N GLN A 441 -12.91 -40.01 15.54
CA GLN A 441 -14.20 -39.80 14.89
C GLN A 441 -15.37 -39.92 15.89
N LYS A 442 -15.36 -40.92 16.77
CA LYS A 442 -16.37 -41.08 17.84
C LYS A 442 -16.28 -39.97 18.91
N ARG A 443 -15.11 -39.37 19.11
CA ARG A 443 -14.91 -38.22 20.02
C ARG A 443 -15.43 -36.92 19.39
N LEU A 444 -15.14 -36.67 18.12
CA LEU A 444 -15.67 -35.55 17.35
C LEU A 444 -17.20 -35.62 17.23
N GLN A 445 -17.75 -36.82 16.96
CA GLN A 445 -19.18 -37.08 17.02
C GLN A 445 -19.75 -36.76 18.41
N LYS A 446 -19.12 -37.21 19.51
CA LYS A 446 -19.55 -36.86 20.86
C LYS A 446 -19.48 -35.36 21.17
N MET A 447 -18.46 -34.65 20.69
CA MET A 447 -18.37 -33.20 20.88
C MET A 447 -19.49 -32.49 20.10
N GLN A 448 -19.82 -32.93 18.88
CA GLN A 448 -20.98 -32.43 18.13
C GLN A 448 -22.32 -32.84 18.78
N GLU A 449 -22.42 -34.02 19.40
CA GLU A 449 -23.59 -34.45 20.19
C GLU A 449 -23.73 -33.62 21.48
N GLU A 450 -22.64 -33.26 22.15
CA GLU A 450 -22.65 -32.40 23.33
C GLU A 450 -22.97 -30.93 23.00
N GLU A 451 -22.42 -30.38 21.90
CA GLU A 451 -22.80 -29.07 21.37
C GLU A 451 -24.28 -29.05 20.93
N SER A 452 -24.71 -30.06 20.15
CA SER A 452 -26.11 -30.11 19.70
C SER A 452 -27.11 -30.46 20.81
N MET A 453 -26.69 -31.13 21.89
CA MET A 453 -27.48 -31.24 23.12
C MET A 453 -27.53 -29.94 23.91
N SER A 454 -26.45 -29.15 23.94
CA SER A 454 -26.44 -27.80 24.52
C SER A 454 -27.42 -26.89 23.78
N ASP A 455 -27.37 -26.88 22.45
CA ASP A 455 -28.36 -26.23 21.58
C ASP A 455 -29.77 -26.75 21.85
N ALA A 456 -29.98 -28.06 21.89
CA ALA A 456 -31.30 -28.65 22.17
C ALA A 456 -31.85 -28.22 23.54
N PHE A 457 -31.00 -28.10 24.57
CA PHE A 457 -31.36 -27.51 25.86
C PHE A 457 -31.75 -26.03 25.73
N PHE A 458 -31.04 -25.26 24.91
CA PHE A 458 -31.35 -23.85 24.63
C PHE A 458 -32.67 -23.67 23.89
N TYR A 459 -32.95 -24.50 22.87
CA TYR A 459 -34.23 -24.55 22.16
C TYR A 459 -35.38 -24.98 23.08
N GLN A 460 -35.19 -26.02 23.91
CA GLN A 460 -36.20 -26.49 24.86
C GLN A 460 -36.52 -25.43 25.91
N ASN A 461 -35.51 -24.77 26.48
CA ASN A 461 -35.69 -23.72 27.48
C ASN A 461 -36.44 -22.51 26.90
N ASN A 462 -36.10 -22.07 25.68
CA ASN A 462 -36.80 -20.99 24.99
C ASN A 462 -38.26 -21.33 24.63
N ASN A 463 -38.56 -22.58 24.26
CA ASN A 463 -39.94 -22.99 23.96
C ASN A 463 -40.87 -22.87 25.18
N THR A 464 -40.37 -23.08 26.40
CA THR A 464 -41.14 -22.86 27.64
C THR A 464 -41.58 -21.41 27.87
N SER A 465 -40.91 -20.43 27.24
CA SER A 465 -41.20 -19.00 27.39
C SER A 465 -42.25 -18.49 26.37
N ASN A 466 -42.53 -19.26 25.32
CA ASN A 466 -43.20 -18.79 24.10
C ASN A 466 -44.75 -18.73 24.20
N ASN A 467 -45.31 -18.63 25.41
CA ASN A 467 -46.75 -18.76 25.69
C ASN A 467 -47.40 -17.47 26.26
N MET A 468 -46.81 -16.30 26.00
CA MET A 468 -47.50 -15.00 26.04
C MET A 468 -47.39 -14.32 24.68
N GLY A 469 -48.54 -14.06 24.05
CA GLY A 469 -48.59 -13.83 22.60
C GLY A 469 -48.20 -12.44 22.11
N GLN A 470 -47.49 -12.40 20.98
CA GLN A 470 -47.52 -11.30 20.00
C GLN A 470 -47.68 -11.86 18.58
N THR A 471 -48.91 -12.22 18.22
CA THR A 471 -49.28 -12.47 16.81
C THR A 471 -49.26 -11.15 16.03
N GLY A 472 -48.50 -11.09 14.92
CA GLY A 472 -48.62 -10.00 13.93
C GLY A 472 -47.47 -9.00 13.83
N LYS A 473 -46.22 -9.42 14.08
CA LYS A 473 -45.02 -8.65 13.69
C LYS A 473 -44.21 -9.38 12.63
N TRP A 474 -43.64 -8.61 11.70
CA TRP A 474 -42.70 -9.09 10.68
C TRP A 474 -41.46 -9.72 11.33
N TYR A 475 -40.88 -10.73 10.66
CA TYR A 475 -39.88 -11.65 11.21
C TYR A 475 -38.74 -10.96 11.98
N PHE A 476 -38.08 -9.98 11.36
CA PHE A 476 -36.95 -9.25 11.94
C PHE A 476 -37.32 -8.31 13.11
N TYR A 477 -38.61 -8.09 13.38
CA TYR A 477 -39.07 -7.36 14.57
C TYR A 477 -39.38 -8.27 15.77
N ASN A 478 -39.22 -9.59 15.63
CA ASN A 478 -39.21 -10.52 16.74
C ASN A 478 -37.76 -10.97 17.00
N GLN A 479 -37.13 -10.43 18.05
CA GLN A 479 -35.76 -10.76 18.44
C GLN A 479 -35.53 -12.27 18.62
N ASN A 480 -36.54 -13.02 19.10
CA ASN A 480 -36.42 -14.48 19.23
C ASN A 480 -36.39 -15.17 17.86
N SER A 481 -37.24 -14.77 16.92
CA SER A 481 -37.24 -15.30 15.54
C SER A 481 -35.98 -14.90 14.78
N MET A 482 -35.50 -13.68 14.97
CA MET A 482 -34.27 -13.18 14.34
C MET A 482 -33.03 -13.87 14.92
N GLY A 483 -33.02 -14.16 16.23
CA GLY A 483 -31.99 -14.99 16.88
C GLY A 483 -32.00 -16.43 16.39
N MET A 484 -33.17 -17.06 16.27
CA MET A 484 -33.31 -18.39 15.64
C MET A 484 -32.84 -18.38 14.18
N GLY A 485 -33.18 -17.33 13.41
CA GLY A 485 -32.71 -17.14 12.04
C GLY A 485 -31.20 -16.98 11.94
N LYS A 486 -30.58 -16.23 12.86
CA LYS A 486 -29.13 -16.12 12.95
C LYS A 486 -28.49 -17.48 13.24
N MET A 487 -28.99 -18.23 14.22
CA MET A 487 -28.47 -19.56 14.55
C MET A 487 -28.66 -20.57 13.40
N GLU A 488 -29.78 -20.54 12.67
CA GLU A 488 -29.99 -21.41 11.51
C GLU A 488 -29.09 -21.00 10.33
N PHE A 489 -28.85 -19.71 10.13
CA PHE A 489 -27.92 -19.18 9.14
C PHE A 489 -26.48 -19.59 9.47
N GLU A 490 -26.03 -19.40 10.72
CA GLU A 490 -24.71 -19.80 11.19
C GLU A 490 -24.54 -21.33 11.16
N LYS A 491 -25.59 -22.12 11.43
CA LYS A 491 -25.58 -23.58 11.27
C LYS A 491 -25.49 -24.02 9.80
N ARG A 492 -26.13 -23.32 8.88
CA ARG A 492 -26.17 -23.69 7.45
C ARG A 492 -24.94 -23.20 6.66
N TRP A 493 -24.32 -22.09 7.09
CA TRP A 493 -23.25 -21.43 6.34
C TRP A 493 -21.97 -21.16 7.15
N GLY A 494 -22.00 -21.23 8.48
CA GLY A 494 -20.94 -20.75 9.39
C GLY A 494 -21.08 -19.27 9.76
N LYS A 495 -20.22 -18.76 10.65
CA LYS A 495 -20.02 -17.31 10.85
C LYS A 495 -19.50 -16.71 9.53
N ARG A 496 -20.36 -16.03 8.76
CA ARG A 496 -19.97 -15.36 7.51
C ARG A 496 -19.78 -13.87 7.73
N LYS A 497 -18.73 -13.30 7.12
CA LYS A 497 -18.51 -11.86 7.03
C LYS A 497 -19.59 -11.24 6.13
N GLN A 498 -19.94 -9.97 6.36
CA GLN A 498 -20.93 -9.27 5.55
C GLN A 498 -20.25 -8.67 4.32
N GLU A 499 -20.33 -9.38 3.20
CA GLU A 499 -19.63 -9.08 1.96
C GLU A 499 -20.36 -9.72 0.77
N ASP A 500 -20.12 -9.23 -0.45
CA ASP A 500 -20.71 -9.84 -1.64
C ASP A 500 -20.15 -11.25 -1.88
N ASN A 501 -20.93 -12.08 -2.59
CA ASN A 501 -20.65 -13.51 -2.79
C ASN A 501 -20.48 -14.35 -1.49
N TRP A 502 -20.93 -13.88 -0.32
CA TRP A 502 -20.76 -14.52 1.02
C TRP A 502 -21.08 -16.02 1.14
N ARG A 503 -21.90 -16.59 0.24
CA ARG A 503 -22.23 -18.02 0.21
C ARG A 503 -21.05 -18.90 -0.22
N ARG A 504 -20.12 -18.37 -1.03
CA ARG A 504 -18.90 -19.08 -1.46
C ARG A 504 -17.89 -19.05 -0.31
N LYS A 505 -17.28 -20.21 0.02
CA LYS A 505 -16.25 -20.32 1.09
C LYS A 505 -14.86 -19.94 0.58
N ASP A 506 -14.59 -20.26 -0.67
CA ASP A 506 -13.41 -19.85 -1.41
C ASP A 506 -13.81 -18.78 -2.45
N LYS A 507 -12.93 -17.79 -2.64
CA LYS A 507 -13.08 -16.65 -3.54
C LYS A 507 -11.88 -16.45 -4.47
N SER A 508 -10.82 -17.24 -4.32
CA SER A 508 -9.58 -17.17 -5.12
C SER A 508 -9.87 -17.15 -6.63
N LYS A 509 -10.85 -17.94 -7.07
CA LYS A 509 -11.23 -18.12 -8.48
C LYS A 509 -12.19 -17.07 -9.06
N ILE A 510 -12.42 -15.94 -8.39
CA ILE A 510 -13.40 -14.92 -8.86
C ILE A 510 -12.71 -13.69 -9.46
N ALA A 511 -11.43 -13.45 -9.12
CA ALA A 511 -10.68 -12.26 -9.56
C ALA A 511 -10.45 -12.15 -11.08
N GLU A 512 -10.74 -13.21 -11.85
CA GLU A 512 -10.54 -13.28 -13.31
C GLU A 512 -11.85 -13.34 -14.12
N GLU A 513 -13.03 -13.41 -13.47
CA GLU A 513 -14.33 -13.67 -14.13
C GLU A 513 -15.44 -12.60 -13.91
N GLU A 514 -15.16 -11.46 -13.26
CA GLU A 514 -16.19 -10.42 -12.98
C GLU A 514 -16.42 -9.36 -14.08
N GLU A 515 -15.92 -9.55 -15.31
CA GLU A 515 -16.39 -8.81 -16.50
C GLU A 515 -17.06 -9.73 -17.54
N ASN A 516 -18.38 -9.52 -17.74
CA ASN A 516 -19.32 -10.18 -18.67
C ASN A 516 -20.04 -11.45 -18.16
N ASP A 517 -21.20 -11.26 -17.49
CA ASP A 517 -22.50 -11.66 -18.09
C ASP A 517 -23.69 -11.15 -17.26
N GLU A 518 -24.38 -10.11 -17.75
CA GLU A 518 -25.73 -9.73 -17.28
C GLU A 518 -26.81 -10.48 -18.09
N ASP A 519 -27.14 -11.73 -17.74
CA ASP A 519 -28.55 -12.18 -17.68
C ASP A 519 -28.76 -13.61 -17.11
N GLN A 520 -30.01 -13.93 -16.77
CA GLN A 520 -30.53 -15.28 -16.43
C GLN A 520 -29.98 -15.99 -15.17
N LEU A 521 -30.54 -15.64 -14.00
CA LEU A 521 -30.73 -16.60 -12.90
C LEU A 521 -32.21 -16.78 -12.55
N SER A 522 -32.75 -17.94 -12.88
CA SER A 522 -34.10 -18.37 -12.49
C SER A 522 -34.21 -18.57 -10.98
N MET A 523 -35.31 -18.13 -10.36
CA MET A 523 -35.54 -18.35 -8.92
C MET A 523 -35.84 -19.83 -8.62
N PRO A 524 -35.16 -20.44 -7.62
CA PRO A 524 -35.64 -21.64 -6.93
C PRO A 524 -36.85 -21.31 -6.02
N ASP A 525 -37.68 -22.32 -5.74
CA ASP A 525 -39.02 -22.17 -5.15
C ASP A 525 -39.11 -21.62 -3.71
N ASP A 526 -40.30 -21.08 -3.40
CA ASP A 526 -40.72 -20.60 -2.07
C ASP A 526 -40.87 -21.77 -1.06
N PRO A 527 -40.10 -21.78 0.06
CA PRO A 527 -40.14 -22.86 1.05
C PRO A 527 -41.40 -22.88 1.94
N PHE A 528 -42.37 -21.97 1.78
CA PHE A 528 -43.59 -21.93 2.61
C PHE A 528 -44.82 -22.65 2.00
N GLY A 529 -44.67 -23.32 0.85
CA GLY A 529 -45.72 -24.10 0.18
C GLY A 529 -46.00 -25.48 0.80
N GLY A 530 -46.65 -25.55 1.98
CA GLY A 530 -46.86 -26.81 2.69
C GLY A 530 -48.15 -27.58 2.34
N GLN A 531 -48.05 -28.78 1.74
CA GLN A 531 -48.96 -29.91 2.02
C GLN A 531 -48.37 -31.30 1.72
N ASN A 532 -49.02 -32.33 2.28
CA ASN A 532 -48.48 -33.67 2.52
C ASN A 532 -48.99 -34.72 1.52
N THR A 533 -48.11 -35.42 0.78
CA THR A 533 -48.32 -36.80 0.30
C THR A 533 -47.03 -37.54 -0.08
N ASN A 534 -46.81 -38.69 0.58
CA ASN A 534 -46.31 -39.98 0.07
C ASN A 534 -45.12 -40.06 -0.93
N ASN A 535 -44.05 -40.71 -0.46
CA ASN A 535 -43.11 -41.55 -1.25
C ASN A 535 -43.85 -42.56 -2.17
N PRO A 536 -43.30 -42.94 -3.34
CA PRO A 536 -42.17 -43.89 -3.34
C PRO A 536 -41.04 -43.68 -4.37
N THR A 537 -39.87 -44.17 -3.95
CA THR A 537 -38.74 -44.74 -4.69
C THR A 537 -38.86 -44.93 -6.20
N GLN A 538 -37.83 -44.49 -6.93
CA GLN A 538 -37.27 -45.30 -8.01
C GLN A 538 -35.75 -45.08 -8.14
N GLU A 539 -35.01 -46.18 -8.24
CA GLU A 539 -33.59 -46.20 -8.62
C GLU A 539 -33.49 -46.22 -10.15
N GLN A 540 -32.54 -45.48 -10.74
CA GLN A 540 -31.81 -45.99 -11.91
C GLN A 540 -30.50 -45.25 -12.19
N SER A 541 -29.57 -45.96 -12.82
CA SER A 541 -28.13 -45.70 -12.89
C SER A 541 -27.64 -45.22 -14.27
N SER A 542 -26.69 -44.29 -14.27
CA SER A 542 -25.61 -44.10 -15.26
C SER A 542 -24.69 -42.98 -14.70
N GLU A 543 -23.51 -43.26 -14.15
CA GLU A 543 -22.24 -43.66 -14.80
C GLU A 543 -21.53 -42.53 -15.58
N ASP A 544 -20.22 -42.48 -15.36
CA ASP A 544 -19.14 -41.66 -15.96
C ASP A 544 -19.13 -40.12 -15.77
N GLY A 545 -18.01 -39.61 -15.22
CA GLY A 545 -17.70 -38.18 -15.13
C GLY A 545 -17.03 -37.73 -13.82
N GLU A 546 -15.87 -38.28 -13.45
CA GLU A 546 -15.19 -37.89 -12.20
C GLU A 546 -14.61 -36.46 -12.23
N SER A 547 -14.91 -35.69 -11.17
CA SER A 547 -14.14 -34.51 -10.78
C SER A 547 -14.23 -34.36 -9.26
N GLN A 548 -13.26 -34.94 -8.54
CA GLN A 548 -13.29 -35.00 -7.08
C GLN A 548 -13.08 -33.61 -6.47
N ASN A 549 -14.14 -33.06 -5.88
CA ASN A 549 -14.07 -31.88 -5.03
C ASN A 549 -14.01 -32.33 -3.56
N ALA A 550 -12.87 -32.10 -2.91
CA ALA A 550 -12.62 -32.55 -1.54
C ALA A 550 -13.48 -31.82 -0.49
N ASN A 551 -14.69 -32.33 -0.28
CA ASN A 551 -15.43 -32.24 0.99
C ASN A 551 -15.73 -33.67 1.48
N GLU A 552 -14.69 -34.48 1.62
CA GLU A 552 -14.84 -35.78 2.28
C GLU A 552 -15.24 -35.55 3.74
N SER A 553 -16.38 -36.14 4.11
CA SER A 553 -16.63 -36.46 5.51
C SER A 553 -15.52 -37.39 5.97
N PHE A 554 -14.83 -37.06 7.07
CA PHE A 554 -13.69 -37.82 7.59
C PHE A 554 -14.10 -39.27 7.84
N THR A 555 -13.81 -40.15 6.88
CA THR A 555 -14.28 -41.53 6.82
C THR A 555 -13.11 -42.42 7.19
N VAL A 556 -13.32 -43.28 8.18
CA VAL A 556 -12.28 -44.21 8.66
C VAL A 556 -11.85 -45.09 7.49
N GLN A 557 -10.56 -45.05 7.17
CA GLN A 557 -10.00 -45.80 6.04
C GLN A 557 -9.96 -47.29 6.37
N THR A 558 -10.26 -48.16 5.41
CA THR A 558 -10.13 -49.61 5.61
C THR A 558 -8.67 -50.04 5.53
N ARG A 559 -8.35 -51.22 6.08
CA ARG A 559 -6.99 -51.77 5.98
C ARG A 559 -6.59 -51.98 4.52
N GLU A 560 -7.53 -52.32 3.65
CA GLU A 560 -7.33 -52.47 2.21
C GLU A 560 -6.98 -51.14 1.53
N GLN A 561 -7.60 -50.02 1.93
CA GLN A 561 -7.25 -48.69 1.44
C GLN A 561 -5.86 -48.26 1.93
N LEU A 562 -5.56 -48.46 3.22
CA LEU A 562 -4.25 -48.14 3.79
C LEU A 562 -3.11 -49.00 3.21
N LEU A 563 -3.40 -50.24 2.79
CA LEU A 563 -2.43 -51.12 2.13
C LEU A 563 -2.19 -50.78 0.64
N ALA A 564 -3.10 -50.05 0.00
CA ALA A 564 -2.96 -49.70 -1.42
C ALA A 564 -1.85 -48.66 -1.68
N ASP A 565 -1.60 -47.77 -0.70
CA ASP A 565 -0.55 -46.75 -0.76
C ASP A 565 0.87 -47.29 -0.46
N ILE A 566 1.00 -48.53 0.03
CA ILE A 566 2.27 -49.06 0.57
C ILE A 566 3.02 -49.86 -0.52
N PRO A 567 4.31 -49.56 -0.81
CA PRO A 567 5.08 -50.19 -1.88
C PRO A 567 5.54 -51.62 -1.53
N LEU A 568 4.59 -52.56 -1.63
CA LEU A 568 4.75 -53.97 -1.27
C LEU A 568 5.34 -54.85 -2.39
N SER A 569 5.45 -54.36 -3.62
CA SER A 569 6.17 -55.05 -4.71
C SER A 569 7.41 -54.29 -5.15
N ASP A 570 8.35 -55.01 -5.76
CA ASP A 570 9.60 -54.44 -6.31
C ASP A 570 9.33 -53.30 -7.31
N SER A 571 8.20 -53.36 -8.05
CA SER A 571 7.82 -52.33 -9.03
C SER A 571 7.22 -51.09 -8.37
N ASP A 572 6.41 -51.27 -7.32
CA ASP A 572 5.84 -50.15 -6.55
C ASP A 572 6.93 -49.45 -5.73
N ARG A 573 7.96 -50.20 -5.33
CA ARG A 573 9.13 -49.66 -4.65
C ARG A 573 10.03 -48.85 -5.57
N GLN A 574 10.33 -49.34 -6.78
CA GLN A 574 11.03 -48.50 -7.76
C GLN A 574 10.25 -47.21 -8.02
N ALA A 575 8.92 -47.28 -8.19
CA ALA A 575 8.08 -46.09 -8.35
C ALA A 575 7.96 -45.21 -7.08
N SER A 576 8.44 -45.66 -5.93
CA SER A 576 8.60 -44.88 -4.69
C SER A 576 9.98 -44.23 -4.66
N ASP A 577 11.03 -45.00 -4.97
CA ASP A 577 12.41 -44.54 -5.11
C ASP A 577 12.57 -43.46 -6.18
N ASP A 578 11.94 -43.61 -7.35
CA ASP A 578 11.93 -42.63 -8.45
C ASP A 578 11.40 -41.25 -7.98
N LYS A 579 10.40 -41.23 -7.08
CA LYS A 579 9.88 -39.99 -6.49
C LYS A 579 10.85 -39.38 -5.48
N ILE A 580 11.51 -40.21 -4.67
CA ILE A 580 12.48 -39.76 -3.68
C ILE A 580 13.72 -39.20 -4.38
N GLU A 581 14.21 -39.83 -5.46
CA GLU A 581 15.29 -39.32 -6.30
C GLU A 581 14.95 -37.93 -6.86
N ALA A 582 13.80 -37.80 -7.51
CA ALA A 582 13.35 -36.51 -8.07
C ALA A 582 13.15 -35.44 -6.98
N ALA A 583 12.55 -35.80 -5.84
CA ALA A 583 12.29 -34.85 -4.75
C ALA A 583 13.59 -34.42 -4.03
N LEU A 584 14.58 -35.30 -3.84
CA LEU A 584 15.87 -34.93 -3.25
C LEU A 584 16.68 -34.01 -4.18
N LEU A 585 16.58 -34.19 -5.49
CA LEU A 585 17.22 -33.31 -6.48
C LEU A 585 16.63 -31.89 -6.40
N GLU A 586 15.30 -31.79 -6.47
CA GLU A 586 14.60 -30.51 -6.39
C GLU A 586 14.75 -29.84 -5.01
N LEU A 587 14.78 -30.59 -3.91
CA LEU A 587 15.17 -30.06 -2.59
C LEU A 587 16.56 -29.43 -2.64
N GLY A 588 17.55 -30.13 -3.22
CA GLY A 588 18.90 -29.62 -3.42
C GLY A 588 18.94 -28.30 -4.20
N LEU A 589 18.22 -28.23 -5.32
CA LEU A 589 18.13 -27.03 -6.16
C LEU A 589 17.37 -25.88 -5.47
N VAL A 590 16.23 -26.14 -4.83
CA VAL A 590 15.44 -25.13 -4.11
C VAL A 590 16.20 -24.58 -2.90
N PHE A 591 16.90 -25.43 -2.15
CA PHE A 591 17.77 -24.98 -1.05
C PHE A 591 18.92 -24.11 -1.54
N MET A 592 19.56 -24.47 -2.68
CA MET A 592 20.67 -23.71 -3.25
C MET A 592 20.23 -22.37 -3.85
N ASP A 593 19.28 -22.38 -4.78
CA ASP A 593 18.98 -21.22 -5.63
C ASP A 593 17.92 -20.29 -5.04
N ARG A 594 16.93 -20.81 -4.31
CA ARG A 594 15.83 -19.98 -3.74
C ARG A 594 16.07 -19.59 -2.29
N LEU A 595 16.51 -20.53 -1.45
CA LEU A 595 16.67 -20.31 -0.01
C LEU A 595 18.12 -19.99 0.41
N GLN A 596 19.09 -20.16 -0.50
CA GLN A 596 20.53 -19.94 -0.26
C GLN A 596 21.09 -20.70 0.97
N ASN A 597 20.45 -21.81 1.32
CA ASN A 597 20.83 -22.70 2.41
C ASN A 597 21.70 -23.82 1.86
N TYR A 598 22.97 -23.49 1.58
CA TYR A 598 23.88 -24.40 0.89
C TYR A 598 24.19 -25.67 1.71
N ASP A 599 24.15 -25.60 3.05
CA ASP A 599 24.29 -26.79 3.91
C ASP A 599 23.15 -27.80 3.65
N LYS A 600 21.89 -27.33 3.62
CA LYS A 600 20.75 -28.20 3.30
C LYS A 600 20.70 -28.66 1.84
N ALA A 601 21.23 -27.86 0.91
CA ALA A 601 21.43 -28.29 -0.47
C ALA A 601 22.44 -29.45 -0.57
N ILE A 602 23.58 -29.32 0.11
CA ILE A 602 24.62 -30.37 0.19
C ILE A 602 24.03 -31.64 0.83
N GLU A 603 23.34 -31.53 1.97
CA GLU A 603 22.71 -32.66 2.67
C GLU A 603 21.74 -33.45 1.75
N SER A 604 20.86 -32.75 1.03
CA SER A 604 19.87 -33.37 0.12
C SER A 604 20.54 -34.07 -1.09
N LEU A 605 21.58 -33.45 -1.65
CA LEU A 605 22.28 -33.97 -2.84
C LEU A 605 23.27 -35.09 -2.49
N GLU A 606 23.95 -35.01 -1.34
CA GLU A 606 24.71 -36.14 -0.78
C GLU A 606 23.80 -37.34 -0.52
N GLU A 607 22.61 -37.12 0.04
CA GLU A 607 21.64 -38.18 0.30
C GLU A 607 21.15 -38.84 -1.00
N LEU A 608 20.82 -38.07 -2.03
CA LEU A 608 20.48 -38.62 -3.36
C LEU A 608 21.62 -39.50 -3.90
N ILE A 609 22.84 -38.96 -3.95
CA ILE A 609 24.02 -39.63 -4.54
C ILE A 609 24.42 -40.88 -3.73
N ALA A 610 24.10 -40.95 -2.44
CA ALA A 610 24.34 -42.08 -1.55
C ALA A 610 23.23 -43.15 -1.60
N ARG A 611 21.96 -42.75 -1.69
CA ARG A 611 20.80 -43.66 -1.81
C ARG A 611 20.70 -44.28 -3.21
N TYR A 612 20.89 -43.46 -4.24
CA TYR A 612 20.65 -43.81 -5.65
C TYR A 612 21.95 -43.69 -6.49
N PRO A 613 22.96 -44.55 -6.27
CA PRO A 613 24.26 -44.42 -6.90
C PRO A 613 24.24 -44.60 -8.42
N GLU A 614 23.25 -45.30 -8.98
CA GLU A 614 23.06 -45.52 -10.42
C GLU A 614 21.91 -44.64 -11.00
N SER A 615 21.55 -43.57 -10.29
CA SER A 615 20.53 -42.56 -10.68
C SER A 615 20.71 -42.05 -12.13
N SER A 616 19.61 -41.85 -12.85
CA SER A 616 19.64 -41.23 -14.18
C SER A 616 19.95 -39.73 -14.14
N SER A 617 19.73 -39.08 -13.00
CA SER A 617 20.01 -37.66 -12.75
C SER A 617 21.34 -37.44 -12.01
N ARG A 618 22.21 -38.45 -11.96
CA ARG A 618 23.44 -38.45 -11.16
C ARG A 618 24.44 -37.36 -11.56
N ASP A 619 24.59 -37.08 -12.85
CA ASP A 619 25.50 -36.04 -13.34
C ASP A 619 24.98 -34.64 -12.98
N GLU A 620 23.68 -34.39 -13.13
CA GLU A 620 23.01 -33.19 -12.65
C GLU A 620 23.15 -33.01 -11.13
N ALA A 621 22.90 -34.05 -10.33
CA ALA A 621 23.06 -34.02 -8.88
C ALA A 621 24.51 -33.72 -8.46
N LEU A 622 25.51 -34.31 -9.14
CA LEU A 622 26.94 -34.02 -8.89
C LEU A 622 27.31 -32.58 -9.28
N ILE A 623 26.74 -32.04 -10.36
CA ILE A 623 26.96 -30.66 -10.79
C ILE A 623 26.31 -29.66 -9.82
N ALA A 624 25.08 -29.94 -9.38
CA ALA A 624 24.42 -29.19 -8.32
C ALA A 624 25.25 -29.22 -7.02
N LEU A 625 25.75 -30.39 -6.61
CA LEU A 625 26.56 -30.55 -5.41
C LEU A 625 27.91 -29.81 -5.51
N TYR A 626 28.57 -29.85 -6.68
CA TYR A 626 29.77 -29.05 -6.94
C TYR A 626 29.49 -27.54 -6.81
N ASN A 627 28.35 -27.07 -7.34
CA ASN A 627 27.94 -25.67 -7.21
C ASN A 627 27.62 -25.31 -5.75
N ALA A 628 26.93 -26.18 -5.01
CA ALA A 628 26.56 -25.99 -3.62
C ALA A 628 27.80 -25.90 -2.70
N TYR A 629 28.75 -26.83 -2.79
CA TYR A 629 30.03 -26.73 -2.06
C TYR A 629 30.79 -25.45 -2.41
N ARG A 630 30.83 -25.06 -3.70
CA ARG A 630 31.50 -23.81 -4.13
C ARG A 630 30.83 -22.56 -3.53
N LEU A 631 29.50 -22.53 -3.47
CA LEU A 631 28.74 -21.42 -2.85
C LEU A 631 28.90 -21.41 -1.32
N ASN A 632 29.01 -22.58 -0.69
CA ASN A 632 29.30 -22.73 0.74
C ASN A 632 30.78 -22.48 1.11
N ASN A 633 31.65 -22.25 0.11
CA ASN A 633 33.11 -22.11 0.24
C ASN A 633 33.86 -23.37 0.75
N ASP A 634 33.26 -24.56 0.61
CA ASP A 634 33.96 -25.82 0.85
C ASP A 634 34.80 -26.23 -0.36
N GLU A 635 36.07 -25.79 -0.36
CA GLU A 635 37.05 -26.16 -1.38
C GLU A 635 37.30 -27.69 -1.43
N ALA A 636 37.18 -28.41 -0.31
CA ALA A 636 37.46 -29.85 -0.26
C ALA A 636 36.32 -30.67 -0.88
N GLY A 637 35.06 -30.41 -0.50
CA GLY A 637 33.88 -31.00 -1.11
C GLY A 637 33.77 -30.65 -2.61
N MET A 638 34.03 -29.39 -2.96
CA MET A 638 34.07 -28.92 -4.35
C MET A 638 35.12 -29.68 -5.18
N LEU A 639 36.37 -29.81 -4.70
CA LEU A 639 37.44 -30.51 -5.43
C LEU A 639 37.18 -32.02 -5.55
N ALA A 640 36.71 -32.67 -4.48
CA ALA A 640 36.34 -34.09 -4.52
C ALA A 640 35.18 -34.36 -5.49
N THR A 641 34.23 -33.44 -5.59
CA THR A 641 33.09 -33.55 -6.53
C THR A 641 33.51 -33.25 -7.95
N LYS A 642 34.43 -32.29 -8.18
CA LYS A 642 35.08 -32.11 -9.48
C LYS A 642 35.77 -33.41 -9.94
N GLU A 643 36.56 -34.05 -9.07
CA GLU A 643 37.25 -35.31 -9.41
C GLU A 643 36.25 -36.44 -9.76
N LYS A 644 35.10 -36.53 -9.07
CA LYS A 644 34.01 -37.46 -9.47
C LYS A 644 33.50 -37.14 -10.88
N ILE A 645 33.10 -35.90 -11.15
CA ILE A 645 32.55 -35.49 -12.46
C ILE A 645 33.55 -35.78 -13.59
N GLU A 646 34.84 -35.49 -13.40
CA GLU A 646 35.87 -35.71 -14.43
C GLU A 646 36.19 -37.19 -14.68
N ASN A 647 36.02 -38.07 -13.69
CA ASN A 647 36.26 -39.52 -13.84
C ASN A 647 35.02 -40.28 -14.29
N GLU A 648 33.83 -39.92 -13.80
CA GLU A 648 32.56 -40.60 -14.10
C GLU A 648 31.93 -40.08 -15.41
N PHE A 649 32.09 -38.79 -15.74
CA PHE A 649 31.45 -38.12 -16.88
C PHE A 649 32.45 -37.30 -17.75
N PRO A 650 33.58 -37.87 -18.21
CA PRO A 650 34.67 -37.13 -18.85
C PRO A 650 34.29 -36.37 -20.13
N ASP A 651 33.34 -36.89 -20.91
CA ASP A 651 32.86 -36.24 -22.14
C ASP A 651 31.74 -35.20 -21.87
N HIS A 652 31.28 -35.04 -20.62
CA HIS A 652 30.19 -34.12 -20.31
C HIS A 652 30.62 -32.66 -20.43
N ARG A 653 29.73 -31.82 -20.99
CA ARG A 653 30.02 -30.41 -21.33
C ARG A 653 30.47 -29.56 -20.15
N PHE A 654 30.09 -29.93 -18.92
CA PHE A 654 30.55 -29.25 -17.71
C PHE A 654 32.05 -29.48 -17.41
N VAL A 655 32.64 -30.61 -17.81
CA VAL A 655 34.09 -30.87 -17.67
C VAL A 655 34.93 -29.88 -18.48
N ALA A 656 34.45 -29.44 -19.65
CA ALA A 656 35.11 -28.40 -20.43
C ALA A 656 35.08 -27.02 -19.72
N TYR A 657 33.99 -26.72 -19.02
CA TYR A 657 33.86 -25.50 -18.20
C TYR A 657 34.74 -25.56 -16.93
N LEU A 658 34.80 -26.71 -16.25
CA LEU A 658 35.64 -26.95 -15.07
C LEU A 658 37.15 -26.81 -15.34
N ASN A 659 37.59 -26.75 -16.60
CA ASN A 659 38.99 -26.68 -17.01
C ASN A 659 39.39 -25.43 -17.82
N ASP A 660 38.43 -24.55 -18.14
CA ASP A 660 38.71 -23.27 -18.80
C ASP A 660 37.79 -22.17 -18.22
N PRO A 661 38.29 -21.31 -17.30
CA PRO A 661 37.50 -20.23 -16.69
C PRO A 661 36.91 -19.22 -17.69
N ASP A 662 37.49 -19.08 -18.88
CA ASP A 662 36.98 -18.20 -19.94
C ASP A 662 36.02 -18.94 -20.90
N PHE A 663 35.70 -20.23 -20.70
CA PHE A 663 34.93 -21.06 -21.64
C PHE A 663 33.58 -20.45 -22.03
N LEU A 664 32.77 -20.05 -21.04
CA LEU A 664 31.48 -19.39 -21.28
C LEU A 664 31.65 -18.06 -22.01
N LYS A 665 32.67 -17.27 -21.64
CA LYS A 665 32.98 -16.00 -22.28
C LYS A 665 33.38 -16.18 -23.74
N LYS A 666 34.27 -17.14 -24.05
CA LYS A 666 34.67 -17.50 -25.42
C LYS A 666 33.47 -17.93 -26.28
N ILE A 667 32.48 -18.60 -25.69
CA ILE A 667 31.23 -18.97 -26.37
C ILE A 667 30.31 -17.75 -26.58
N LEU A 668 30.20 -16.87 -25.59
CA LEU A 668 29.38 -15.65 -25.68
C LEU A 668 29.98 -14.64 -26.67
N ASP A 669 31.28 -14.33 -26.56
CA ASP A 669 32.03 -13.46 -27.48
C ASP A 669 31.89 -13.97 -28.93
N LYS A 670 31.99 -15.30 -29.14
CA LYS A 670 31.78 -15.93 -30.45
C LYS A 670 30.34 -15.77 -30.94
N LYS A 671 29.32 -16.07 -30.13
CA LYS A 671 27.91 -15.90 -30.50
C LYS A 671 27.55 -14.44 -30.81
N GLU A 672 28.09 -13.49 -30.04
CA GLU A 672 27.89 -12.06 -30.29
C GLU A 672 28.56 -11.61 -31.60
N GLN A 673 29.76 -12.12 -31.90
CA GLN A 673 30.43 -11.85 -33.18
C GLN A 673 29.68 -12.47 -34.37
N GLU A 674 29.17 -13.70 -34.24
CA GLU A 674 28.34 -14.36 -35.26
C GLU A 674 27.02 -13.62 -35.49
N SER A 675 26.36 -13.16 -34.43
CA SER A 675 25.13 -12.36 -34.47
C SER A 675 25.32 -11.01 -35.19
N LYS A 676 26.34 -10.22 -34.79
CA LYS A 676 26.68 -8.94 -35.45
C LYS A 676 27.05 -9.11 -36.92
N SER A 677 27.65 -10.26 -37.28
CA SER A 677 27.99 -10.58 -38.67
C SER A 677 26.73 -10.89 -39.49
N TYR A 678 25.72 -11.52 -38.89
CA TYR A 678 24.44 -11.79 -39.52
C TYR A 678 23.60 -10.51 -39.66
N GLU A 679 23.49 -9.71 -38.60
CA GLU A 679 22.81 -8.40 -38.58
C GLU A 679 23.34 -7.48 -39.69
N ALA A 680 24.67 -7.31 -39.78
CA ALA A 680 25.32 -6.53 -40.84
C ALA A 680 25.20 -7.15 -42.25
N THR A 681 24.76 -8.41 -42.37
CA THR A 681 24.47 -9.07 -43.66
C THR A 681 23.00 -8.88 -44.05
N TYR A 682 22.09 -8.95 -43.07
CA TYR A 682 20.67 -8.68 -43.26
C TYR A 682 20.38 -7.19 -43.51
N GLU A 683 21.07 -6.27 -42.85
CA GLU A 683 21.02 -4.83 -43.14
C GLU A 683 21.40 -4.53 -44.60
N ALA A 684 22.43 -5.20 -45.12
CA ALA A 684 22.82 -5.11 -46.53
C ALA A 684 21.76 -5.69 -47.49
N PHE A 685 20.97 -6.69 -47.05
CA PHE A 685 19.84 -7.23 -47.82
C PHE A 685 18.67 -6.23 -47.87
N LEU A 686 18.29 -5.65 -46.73
CA LEU A 686 17.27 -4.62 -46.64
C LEU A 686 17.60 -3.43 -47.56
N PHE A 687 18.81 -2.90 -47.49
CA PHE A 687 19.25 -1.79 -48.37
C PHE A 687 19.53 -2.20 -49.83
N GLY A 688 19.13 -3.40 -50.26
CA GLY A 688 19.26 -3.86 -51.65
C GLY A 688 20.70 -4.06 -52.14
N ARG A 689 21.67 -4.16 -51.22
CA ARG A 689 23.10 -4.35 -51.51
C ARG A 689 23.40 -5.82 -51.79
N PHE A 690 22.59 -6.49 -52.62
CA PHE A 690 22.55 -7.95 -52.80
C PHE A 690 23.91 -8.61 -53.10
N ASN A 691 24.81 -7.94 -53.82
CA ASN A 691 26.16 -8.45 -54.08
C ASN A 691 27.06 -8.45 -52.83
N GLU A 692 26.84 -7.53 -51.90
CA GLU A 692 27.46 -7.52 -50.57
C GLU A 692 26.94 -8.66 -49.71
N VAL A 693 25.62 -8.90 -49.73
CA VAL A 693 24.96 -10.03 -49.04
C VAL A 693 25.53 -11.36 -49.52
N ILE A 694 25.59 -11.58 -50.85
CA ILE A 694 26.15 -12.80 -51.44
C ILE A 694 27.61 -13.00 -51.00
N SER A 695 28.42 -11.93 -50.99
CA SER A 695 29.81 -11.99 -50.56
C SER A 695 29.96 -12.33 -49.07
N LYS A 696 29.20 -11.65 -48.20
CA LYS A 696 29.18 -11.89 -46.75
C LYS A 696 28.68 -13.29 -46.39
N SER A 697 27.55 -13.72 -46.97
CA SER A 697 27.01 -15.07 -46.76
C SER A 697 27.97 -16.16 -47.24
N ASN A 698 28.66 -15.98 -48.38
CA ASN A 698 29.67 -16.93 -48.83
C ASN A 698 30.81 -17.11 -47.81
N LEU A 699 31.28 -16.01 -47.21
CA LEU A 699 32.34 -16.05 -46.20
C LEU A 699 31.85 -16.60 -44.85
N ALA A 700 30.61 -16.33 -44.46
CA ALA A 700 30.01 -16.92 -43.26
C ALA A 700 29.86 -18.44 -43.40
N ILE A 701 29.27 -18.89 -44.51
CA ILE A 701 29.05 -20.33 -44.81
C ILE A 701 30.38 -21.08 -44.97
N SER A 702 31.45 -20.46 -45.48
CA SER A 702 32.77 -21.10 -45.57
C SER A 702 33.52 -21.21 -44.24
N ASN A 703 33.10 -20.47 -43.20
CA ASN A 703 33.77 -20.41 -41.90
C ASN A 703 32.99 -21.14 -40.79
N THR A 704 31.75 -21.56 -41.04
CA THR A 704 30.96 -22.41 -40.14
C THR A 704 31.30 -23.89 -40.36
N ASN A 705 31.83 -24.54 -39.32
CA ASN A 705 32.06 -25.99 -39.32
C ASN A 705 30.72 -26.76 -39.16
N GLU A 706 30.02 -26.93 -40.28
CA GLU A 706 28.91 -27.87 -40.57
C GLU A 706 27.65 -27.89 -39.69
N ASP A 707 27.66 -27.38 -38.46
CA ASP A 707 26.53 -27.46 -37.52
C ASP A 707 26.24 -26.09 -36.85
N SER A 708 25.41 -25.28 -37.52
CA SER A 708 24.96 -23.97 -37.01
C SER A 708 23.61 -23.56 -37.59
N GLN A 709 22.68 -23.20 -36.72
CA GLN A 709 21.36 -22.63 -37.08
C GLN A 709 21.45 -21.38 -37.97
N LEU A 710 22.59 -20.67 -37.96
CA LEU A 710 22.78 -19.50 -38.83
C LEU A 710 23.07 -19.88 -40.29
N THR A 711 23.53 -21.11 -40.59
CA THR A 711 23.90 -21.51 -41.96
C THR A 711 22.70 -21.47 -42.90
N ASN A 712 21.53 -21.99 -42.49
CA ASN A 712 20.30 -21.91 -43.27
C ASN A 712 19.82 -20.46 -43.45
N LYS A 713 20.00 -19.60 -42.43
CA LYS A 713 19.67 -18.16 -42.51
C LYS A 713 20.58 -17.40 -43.50
N TYR A 714 21.89 -17.68 -43.51
CA TYR A 714 22.80 -17.12 -44.51
C TYR A 714 22.52 -17.64 -45.93
N LEU A 715 22.16 -18.93 -46.08
CA LEU A 715 21.72 -19.51 -47.35
C LEU A 715 20.45 -18.84 -47.86
N LEU A 716 19.47 -18.57 -46.98
CA LEU A 716 18.21 -17.92 -47.36
C LEU A 716 18.45 -16.49 -47.87
N LEU A 717 19.23 -15.68 -47.13
CA LEU A 717 19.56 -14.31 -47.57
C LEU A 717 20.41 -14.28 -48.86
N ARG A 718 21.30 -15.26 -49.05
CA ARG A 718 22.08 -15.43 -50.29
C ARG A 718 21.17 -15.80 -51.47
N GLY A 719 20.29 -16.77 -51.27
CA GLY A 719 19.29 -17.21 -52.24
C GLY A 719 18.38 -16.07 -52.67
N LEU A 720 17.75 -15.38 -51.71
CA LEU A 720 16.88 -14.23 -51.99
C LEU A 720 17.64 -13.10 -52.72
N SER A 721 18.92 -12.89 -52.39
CA SER A 721 19.80 -11.94 -53.10
C SER A 721 20.12 -12.39 -54.53
N TYR A 722 20.31 -13.68 -54.79
CA TYR A 722 20.39 -14.22 -56.14
C TYR A 722 19.07 -14.01 -56.89
N GLY A 723 17.93 -14.26 -56.26
CA GLY A 723 16.59 -14.00 -56.80
C GLY A 723 16.38 -12.55 -57.22
N LYS A 724 16.63 -11.58 -56.32
CA LYS A 724 16.53 -10.13 -56.61
C LYS A 724 17.55 -9.64 -57.65
N ASN A 725 18.67 -10.34 -57.83
CA ASN A 725 19.60 -10.15 -58.94
C ASN A 725 19.16 -10.85 -60.26
N GLY A 726 18.08 -11.64 -60.27
CA GLY A 726 17.61 -12.41 -61.43
C GLY A 726 18.41 -13.70 -61.71
N GLN A 727 19.22 -14.16 -60.76
CA GLN A 727 20.02 -15.37 -60.85
C GLN A 727 19.21 -16.58 -60.35
N VAL A 728 18.28 -17.05 -61.19
CA VAL A 728 17.26 -18.05 -60.83
C VAL A 728 17.86 -19.41 -60.42
N GLU A 729 18.88 -19.91 -61.10
CA GLU A 729 19.45 -21.23 -60.76
C GLU A 729 20.26 -21.22 -59.45
N PRO A 730 21.14 -20.23 -59.16
CA PRO A 730 21.71 -20.08 -57.82
C PRO A 730 20.67 -19.92 -56.71
N PHE A 731 19.57 -19.19 -56.96
CA PHE A 731 18.46 -19.07 -56.00
C PHE A 731 17.84 -20.43 -55.67
N LYS A 732 17.46 -21.22 -56.69
CA LYS A 732 16.96 -22.59 -56.49
C LYS A 732 17.94 -23.48 -55.74
N THR A 733 19.24 -23.38 -56.06
CA THR A 733 20.30 -24.17 -55.40
C THR A 733 20.32 -23.89 -53.90
N ASP A 734 20.36 -22.62 -53.49
CA ASP A 734 20.38 -22.26 -52.06
C ASP A 734 19.12 -22.72 -51.33
N LEU A 735 17.92 -22.52 -51.92
CA LEU A 735 16.67 -23.02 -51.34
C LEU A 735 16.66 -24.55 -51.21
N THR A 736 17.13 -25.27 -52.22
CA THR A 736 17.23 -26.74 -52.19
C THR A 736 18.24 -27.21 -51.13
N THR A 737 19.32 -26.46 -50.89
CA THR A 737 20.29 -26.77 -49.83
C THR A 737 19.67 -26.62 -48.44
N ILE A 738 18.91 -25.55 -48.17
CA ILE A 738 18.22 -25.35 -46.87
C ILE A 738 17.37 -26.57 -46.52
N ILE A 739 16.50 -27.01 -47.43
CA ILE A 739 15.55 -28.13 -47.25
C ILE A 739 16.26 -29.48 -47.02
N ASN A 740 17.49 -29.63 -47.51
CA ASN A 740 18.30 -30.83 -47.31
C ASN A 740 19.13 -30.79 -46.02
N ASN A 741 19.39 -29.60 -45.46
CA ASN A 741 20.13 -29.44 -44.20
C ASN A 741 19.21 -29.69 -42.99
N ASP A 742 18.04 -29.06 -43.01
CA ASP A 742 16.95 -29.24 -42.04
C ASP A 742 15.64 -29.17 -42.84
N LYS A 743 14.69 -30.05 -42.54
CA LYS A 743 13.41 -30.13 -43.26
C LYS A 743 12.24 -29.52 -42.48
N GLU A 744 12.39 -29.36 -41.17
CA GLU A 744 11.31 -28.90 -40.28
C GLU A 744 11.46 -27.41 -39.92
N SER A 745 12.66 -26.82 -40.09
CA SER A 745 12.91 -25.40 -39.87
C SER A 745 12.04 -24.45 -40.70
N ASP A 746 11.77 -23.26 -40.16
CA ASP A 746 10.97 -22.22 -40.82
C ASP A 746 11.55 -21.80 -42.18
N GLU A 747 12.88 -21.71 -42.29
CA GLU A 747 13.57 -21.41 -43.55
C GLU A 747 13.36 -22.51 -44.59
N ALA A 748 13.25 -23.77 -44.16
CA ALA A 748 12.99 -24.91 -45.04
C ALA A 748 11.54 -24.97 -45.50
N GLN A 749 10.59 -24.57 -44.65
CA GLN A 749 9.18 -24.41 -45.03
C GLN A 749 9.02 -23.28 -46.07
N LEU A 750 9.61 -22.11 -45.80
CA LEU A 750 9.65 -20.98 -46.73
C LEU A 750 10.38 -21.33 -48.05
N ALA A 751 11.47 -22.09 -47.98
CA ALA A 751 12.18 -22.56 -49.17
C ALA A 751 11.34 -23.52 -50.03
N GLN A 752 10.53 -24.38 -49.42
CA GLN A 752 9.59 -25.26 -50.14
C GLN A 752 8.52 -24.44 -50.87
N GLU A 753 7.95 -23.42 -50.23
CA GLU A 753 6.95 -22.54 -50.86
C GLU A 753 7.55 -21.69 -52.00
N LEU A 754 8.74 -21.12 -51.79
CA LEU A 754 9.45 -20.35 -52.82
C LEU A 754 9.84 -21.22 -54.03
N LEU A 755 10.28 -22.46 -53.83
CA LEU A 755 10.55 -23.39 -54.94
C LEU A 755 9.26 -23.77 -55.68
N LYS A 756 8.19 -24.12 -54.97
CA LYS A 756 6.87 -24.43 -55.54
C LYS A 756 6.35 -23.29 -56.41
N HIS A 757 6.55 -22.03 -56.00
CA HIS A 757 6.18 -20.87 -56.83
C HIS A 757 6.99 -20.75 -58.12
N ILE A 758 8.24 -21.21 -58.16
CA ILE A 758 9.04 -21.29 -59.40
C ILE A 758 8.57 -22.46 -60.28
N GLU A 759 8.14 -23.58 -59.70
CA GLU A 759 7.51 -24.69 -60.42
C GLU A 759 6.14 -24.31 -61.02
N GLU A 760 5.38 -23.46 -60.31
CA GLU A 760 4.18 -22.76 -60.83
C GLU A 760 4.49 -21.73 -61.94
N GLY A 761 5.77 -21.55 -62.30
CA GLY A 761 6.21 -20.69 -63.40
C GLY A 761 6.46 -19.22 -63.04
N LYS A 762 6.43 -18.85 -61.75
CA LYS A 762 6.73 -17.48 -61.30
C LYS A 762 8.23 -17.27 -61.25
N THR A 763 8.72 -16.15 -61.79
CA THR A 763 10.15 -15.79 -61.74
C THR A 763 10.42 -14.69 -60.70
N PRO A 764 11.51 -14.76 -59.92
CA PRO A 764 11.95 -13.68 -59.05
C PRO A 764 12.05 -12.34 -59.79
N VAL A 765 11.46 -11.29 -59.21
CA VAL A 765 11.47 -9.94 -59.79
C VAL A 765 12.82 -9.26 -59.50
N GLN A 766 13.49 -8.80 -60.55
CA GLN A 766 14.69 -7.97 -60.41
C GLN A 766 14.34 -6.57 -59.88
N GLY A 767 14.99 -6.15 -58.79
CA GLY A 767 14.79 -4.82 -58.20
C GLY A 767 15.33 -4.71 -56.78
N THR A 768 15.54 -3.48 -56.33
CA THR A 768 15.81 -3.15 -54.92
C THR A 768 14.57 -3.37 -54.04
N LEU A 769 14.75 -3.50 -52.72
CA LEU A 769 13.61 -3.44 -51.79
C LEU A 769 13.04 -2.01 -51.67
N PHE A 770 13.84 -0.98 -51.94
CA PHE A 770 13.43 0.42 -51.91
C PHE A 770 13.47 1.08 -53.30
N ALA A 771 12.35 1.67 -53.73
CA ALA A 771 12.24 2.41 -54.99
C ALA A 771 12.69 3.89 -54.85
N ALA A 772 13.92 4.11 -54.37
CA ALA A 772 14.46 5.45 -54.20
C ALA A 772 14.63 6.17 -55.55
N THR A 773 13.88 7.25 -55.77
CA THR A 773 14.11 8.23 -56.85
C THR A 773 14.64 9.53 -56.26
N PRO A 774 15.97 9.80 -56.29
CA PRO A 774 16.52 11.03 -55.73
C PRO A 774 16.14 12.28 -56.54
N GLY A 775 15.02 12.88 -56.16
CA GLY A 775 14.68 14.28 -56.44
C GLY A 775 13.80 14.56 -57.66
N GLN A 776 12.47 14.58 -57.47
CA GLN A 776 11.62 15.53 -58.20
C GLN A 776 10.27 15.92 -57.53
N ILE A 777 10.26 16.22 -56.23
CA ILE A 777 9.27 17.17 -55.65
C ILE A 777 10.02 18.26 -54.86
N GLY A 778 10.65 19.16 -55.61
CA GLY A 778 10.90 20.52 -55.16
C GLY A 778 9.97 21.45 -55.93
N SER A 779 9.26 22.34 -55.21
CA SER A 779 8.43 23.41 -55.78
C SER A 779 7.19 22.99 -56.58
N GLN A 780 6.13 22.53 -55.90
CA GLN A 780 4.77 22.99 -56.25
C GLN A 780 3.77 22.96 -55.07
N VAL A 781 4.04 23.78 -54.05
CA VAL A 781 2.99 24.38 -53.21
C VAL A 781 3.12 25.90 -53.40
N SER A 782 2.01 26.55 -53.74
CA SER A 782 1.92 28.00 -53.93
C SER A 782 1.79 28.74 -52.59
N ASP A 783 2.27 29.98 -52.52
CA ASP A 783 2.23 30.87 -51.34
C ASP A 783 0.81 31.30 -50.87
N ASP A 784 -0.25 30.63 -51.33
CA ASP A 784 -1.67 30.95 -51.12
C ASP A 784 -2.43 29.88 -50.29
N LEU A 785 -1.73 29.03 -49.53
CA LEU A 785 -2.38 28.17 -48.51
C LEU A 785 -2.41 28.88 -47.15
N ASP A 786 -3.56 29.48 -46.84
CA ASP A 786 -3.86 30.07 -45.55
C ASP A 786 -3.98 28.99 -44.45
N VAL A 787 -2.89 28.82 -43.70
CA VAL A 787 -2.78 27.82 -42.62
C VAL A 787 -3.75 28.08 -41.45
N ASP A 788 -4.34 29.27 -41.33
CA ASP A 788 -5.30 29.58 -40.26
C ASP A 788 -6.75 29.20 -40.62
N SER A 789 -7.12 29.06 -41.90
CA SER A 789 -8.42 28.48 -42.28
C SER A 789 -8.45 26.95 -42.23
N LEU A 790 -7.31 26.26 -42.21
CA LEU A 790 -7.23 24.81 -41.94
C LEU A 790 -7.31 24.43 -40.45
N LYS A 791 -7.18 25.39 -39.52
CA LYS A 791 -7.25 25.14 -38.07
C LYS A 791 -8.66 25.23 -37.48
N GLN A 792 -9.64 25.72 -38.24
CA GLN A 792 -11.02 25.78 -37.76
C GLN A 792 -11.71 24.42 -37.92
N GLN A 793 -11.54 23.57 -36.89
CA GLN A 793 -12.30 22.34 -36.66
C GLN A 793 -12.20 21.33 -37.81
N ALA A 794 -11.12 20.54 -37.84
CA ALA A 794 -10.95 19.45 -38.79
C ALA A 794 -12.09 18.42 -38.66
N ASP A 795 -13.00 18.44 -39.63
CA ASP A 795 -14.11 17.50 -39.74
C ASP A 795 -13.57 16.14 -40.21
N PHE A 796 -13.04 15.37 -39.26
CA PHE A 796 -12.58 14.00 -39.48
C PHE A 796 -13.79 13.08 -39.70
N VAL A 797 -13.74 12.25 -40.74
CA VAL A 797 -14.89 11.47 -41.22
C VAL A 797 -14.61 9.98 -41.06
N TYR A 798 -15.53 9.23 -40.47
CA TYR A 798 -15.44 7.77 -40.41
C TYR A 798 -15.98 7.17 -41.72
N VAL A 799 -15.12 6.50 -42.50
CA VAL A 799 -15.48 5.89 -43.79
C VAL A 799 -14.98 4.45 -43.81
N GLU A 800 -15.90 3.48 -43.81
CA GLU A 800 -15.60 2.06 -43.56
C GLU A 800 -14.89 1.34 -44.73
N LYS A 801 -14.94 1.90 -45.94
CA LYS A 801 -14.44 1.31 -47.19
C LYS A 801 -13.55 2.28 -47.97
N GLU A 802 -12.49 2.73 -47.32
CA GLU A 802 -11.35 3.44 -47.90
C GLU A 802 -10.06 2.64 -47.65
N PRO A 803 -8.97 2.93 -48.37
CA PRO A 803 -7.62 2.59 -47.95
C PRO A 803 -7.29 3.22 -46.59
N TYR A 804 -6.40 2.55 -45.86
CA TYR A 804 -6.01 2.90 -44.50
C TYR A 804 -4.51 2.79 -44.27
N GLN A 805 -4.03 3.56 -43.30
CA GLN A 805 -2.66 3.58 -42.79
C GLN A 805 -2.65 3.40 -41.28
N VAL A 806 -1.58 2.84 -40.73
CA VAL A 806 -1.23 2.94 -39.30
C VAL A 806 -0.16 4.01 -39.11
N VAL A 807 -0.35 4.89 -38.14
CA VAL A 807 0.61 5.95 -37.81
C VAL A 807 1.08 5.81 -36.37
N VAL A 808 2.40 5.70 -36.17
CA VAL A 808 3.05 5.62 -34.86
C VAL A 808 3.86 6.89 -34.59
N MET A 809 3.69 7.46 -33.40
CA MET A 809 4.06 8.83 -33.06
C MET A 809 4.92 8.92 -31.81
N GLY A 810 5.78 9.94 -31.72
CA GLY A 810 6.59 10.21 -30.52
C GLY A 810 7.81 9.28 -30.34
N ILE A 811 8.16 8.52 -31.38
CA ILE A 811 9.38 7.71 -31.42
C ILE A 811 10.59 8.67 -31.37
N LYS A 812 11.55 8.41 -30.49
CA LYS A 812 12.80 9.19 -30.40
C LYS A 812 13.58 9.02 -31.70
N GLU A 813 14.08 10.11 -32.31
CA GLU A 813 14.77 10.05 -33.62
C GLU A 813 15.90 9.00 -33.66
N ALA A 814 16.69 8.87 -32.58
CA ALA A 814 17.76 7.87 -32.47
C ALA A 814 17.29 6.40 -32.52
N ASN A 815 16.01 6.13 -32.23
CA ASN A 815 15.39 4.81 -32.28
C ASN A 815 14.60 4.57 -33.59
N LEU A 816 14.45 5.57 -34.46
CA LEU A 816 13.49 5.52 -35.57
C LEU A 816 13.81 4.38 -36.57
N ASN A 817 15.07 4.24 -36.96
CA ASN A 817 15.52 3.15 -37.84
C ASN A 817 15.33 1.77 -37.20
N ARG A 818 15.49 1.67 -35.88
CA ARG A 818 15.23 0.42 -35.12
C ARG A 818 13.73 0.10 -35.06
N ALA A 819 12.87 1.10 -34.93
CA ALA A 819 11.42 0.92 -34.97
C ALA A 819 10.97 0.45 -36.36
N ILE A 820 11.46 1.09 -37.43
CA ILE A 820 11.20 0.68 -38.82
C ILE A 820 11.70 -0.76 -39.05
N TYR A 821 12.87 -1.12 -38.52
CA TYR A 821 13.40 -2.50 -38.59
C TYR A 821 12.46 -3.52 -37.93
N HIS A 822 12.05 -3.31 -36.67
CA HIS A 822 11.20 -4.27 -35.96
C HIS A 822 9.79 -4.38 -36.58
N VAL A 823 9.26 -3.28 -37.13
CA VAL A 823 8.00 -3.31 -37.89
C VAL A 823 8.17 -4.07 -39.21
N ALA A 824 9.30 -3.92 -39.91
CA ALA A 824 9.57 -4.69 -41.13
C ALA A 824 9.71 -6.20 -40.86
N ASP A 825 10.38 -6.58 -39.77
CA ASP A 825 10.53 -7.97 -39.31
C ASP A 825 9.19 -8.59 -38.88
N TYR A 826 8.37 -7.81 -38.15
CA TYR A 826 6.99 -8.18 -37.80
C TYR A 826 6.09 -8.36 -39.04
N ASN A 827 6.23 -7.50 -40.04
CA ASN A 827 5.49 -7.61 -41.31
C ASN A 827 5.91 -8.87 -42.07
N PHE A 828 7.22 -9.10 -42.18
CA PHE A 828 7.80 -10.25 -42.87
C PHE A 828 7.45 -11.59 -42.21
N SER A 829 7.31 -11.63 -40.88
CA SER A 829 6.97 -12.85 -40.13
C SER A 829 5.47 -13.14 -40.07
N ARG A 830 4.60 -12.13 -39.99
CA ARG A 830 3.14 -12.33 -39.81
C ARG A 830 2.30 -12.17 -41.10
N TYR A 831 2.78 -11.45 -42.11
CA TYR A 831 1.98 -11.06 -43.28
C TYR A 831 2.70 -11.29 -44.63
N LEU A 832 3.23 -12.51 -44.83
CA LEU A 832 4.09 -12.91 -45.97
C LEU A 832 3.53 -12.62 -47.39
N LEU A 833 2.24 -12.28 -47.52
CA LEU A 833 1.55 -12.02 -48.80
C LEU A 833 0.95 -10.60 -48.88
N HIS A 834 1.39 -9.64 -48.05
CA HIS A 834 1.04 -8.22 -48.19
C HIS A 834 2.29 -7.33 -48.22
N ASP A 835 2.43 -6.56 -49.30
CA ASP A 835 3.48 -5.54 -49.46
C ASP A 835 3.10 -4.27 -48.69
N PHE A 836 3.33 -4.25 -47.37
CA PHE A 836 3.15 -3.05 -46.56
C PHE A 836 4.31 -2.05 -46.74
N GLU A 837 4.00 -0.79 -47.07
CA GLU A 837 5.00 0.26 -47.23
C GLU A 837 5.25 0.99 -45.91
N ILE A 838 6.50 1.00 -45.42
CA ILE A 838 6.89 1.68 -44.19
C ILE A 838 7.69 2.95 -44.53
N GLN A 839 7.22 4.12 -44.07
CA GLN A 839 7.85 5.42 -44.31
C GLN A 839 8.13 6.19 -43.01
N GLU A 840 9.27 6.90 -42.92
CA GLU A 840 9.35 8.09 -42.05
C GLU A 840 8.60 9.23 -42.74
N GLN A 841 7.71 9.89 -42.00
CA GLN A 841 7.18 11.19 -42.37
C GLN A 841 7.38 12.19 -41.23
N ARG A 842 7.34 13.49 -41.53
CA ARG A 842 7.43 14.57 -40.53
C ARG A 842 6.17 15.43 -40.57
N LEU A 843 5.52 15.56 -39.43
CA LEU A 843 4.38 16.46 -39.24
C LEU A 843 4.83 17.93 -39.30
N LEU A 844 3.91 18.84 -39.64
CA LEU A 844 4.16 20.30 -39.67
C LEU A 844 4.67 20.89 -38.34
N ASN A 845 4.48 20.19 -37.22
CA ASN A 845 5.02 20.56 -35.91
C ASN A 845 6.48 20.11 -35.66
N GLY A 846 7.12 19.47 -36.66
CA GLY A 846 8.50 18.98 -36.62
C GLY A 846 8.69 17.55 -36.09
N SER A 847 7.61 16.87 -35.65
CA SER A 847 7.69 15.50 -35.13
C SER A 847 7.84 14.47 -36.25
N SER A 848 8.86 13.62 -36.20
CA SER A 848 8.92 12.39 -37.00
C SER A 848 7.90 11.38 -36.50
N ILE A 849 7.30 10.67 -37.45
CA ILE A 849 6.31 9.62 -37.26
C ILE A 849 6.61 8.47 -38.24
N VAL A 850 6.28 7.24 -37.86
CA VAL A 850 6.32 6.08 -38.77
C VAL A 850 4.93 5.86 -39.31
N VAL A 851 4.83 5.74 -40.63
CA VAL A 851 3.59 5.44 -41.35
C VAL A 851 3.74 4.05 -41.97
N ILE A 852 2.75 3.18 -41.77
CA ILE A 852 2.61 1.91 -42.45
C ILE A 852 1.37 2.00 -43.35
N ASP A 853 1.55 1.78 -44.65
CA ASP A 853 0.51 1.81 -45.68
C ASP A 853 0.34 0.43 -46.34
N GLY A 854 -0.74 0.26 -47.09
CA GLY A 854 -1.07 -0.95 -47.85
C GLY A 854 -2.43 -1.57 -47.47
N PHE A 855 -3.13 -1.04 -46.46
CA PHE A 855 -4.35 -1.65 -45.95
C PHE A 855 -5.58 -1.28 -46.79
N SER A 856 -6.29 -2.28 -47.30
CA SER A 856 -7.41 -2.05 -48.24
C SER A 856 -8.74 -1.71 -47.57
N ASN A 857 -8.89 -1.93 -46.26
CA ASN A 857 -10.14 -1.72 -45.52
C ASN A 857 -9.95 -1.68 -43.98
N ARG A 858 -11.00 -1.30 -43.23
CA ARG A 858 -10.94 -1.15 -41.77
C ARG A 858 -10.56 -2.44 -41.01
N VAL A 859 -11.04 -3.62 -41.43
CA VAL A 859 -10.83 -4.85 -40.65
C VAL A 859 -9.35 -5.23 -40.61
N GLU A 860 -8.73 -5.14 -41.77
CA GLU A 860 -7.32 -5.46 -42.04
C GLU A 860 -6.36 -4.56 -41.25
N VAL A 861 -6.55 -3.23 -41.34
CA VAL A 861 -5.73 -2.27 -40.58
C VAL A 861 -5.95 -2.35 -39.07
N MET A 862 -7.15 -2.74 -38.62
CA MET A 862 -7.45 -2.85 -37.19
C MET A 862 -6.80 -4.09 -36.57
N ASP A 863 -6.77 -5.26 -37.24
CA ASP A 863 -6.01 -6.43 -36.76
C ASP A 863 -4.52 -6.09 -36.63
N TYR A 864 -3.95 -5.50 -37.68
CA TYR A 864 -2.57 -5.05 -37.70
C TYR A 864 -2.25 -4.03 -36.59
N PHE A 865 -3.15 -3.07 -36.36
CA PHE A 865 -3.06 -2.09 -35.27
C PHE A 865 -3.06 -2.75 -33.88
N TYR A 866 -3.90 -3.76 -33.63
CA TYR A 866 -3.88 -4.48 -32.35
C TYR A 866 -2.58 -5.30 -32.19
N GLY A 867 -2.14 -5.98 -33.24
CA GLY A 867 -0.90 -6.74 -33.23
C GLY A 867 0.38 -5.90 -33.01
N LEU A 868 0.42 -4.65 -33.49
CA LEU A 868 1.48 -3.70 -33.11
C LEU A 868 1.30 -3.15 -31.68
N ARG A 869 0.08 -3.05 -31.16
CA ARG A 869 -0.16 -2.61 -29.77
C ARG A 869 0.30 -3.61 -28.71
N GLU A 870 0.31 -4.89 -29.05
CA GLU A 870 0.90 -5.97 -28.25
C GLU A 870 2.45 -5.92 -28.24
N ASN A 871 3.07 -5.11 -29.10
CA ASN A 871 4.53 -5.02 -29.27
C ASN A 871 5.12 -3.61 -29.08
N PRO A 872 4.85 -2.90 -27.96
CA PRO A 872 5.33 -1.54 -27.72
C PRO A 872 6.87 -1.42 -27.70
N GLN A 873 7.57 -2.53 -27.39
CA GLN A 873 9.03 -2.62 -27.35
C GLN A 873 9.70 -2.39 -28.71
N PHE A 874 9.02 -2.62 -29.84
CA PHE A 874 9.53 -2.31 -31.19
C PHE A 874 9.90 -0.83 -31.33
N PHE A 875 9.11 0.04 -30.71
CA PHE A 875 9.20 1.49 -30.80
C PHE A 875 9.95 2.13 -29.61
N GLY A 876 10.27 1.33 -28.59
CA GLY A 876 10.90 1.79 -27.35
C GLY A 876 9.94 2.51 -26.40
N PHE A 877 8.69 2.05 -26.33
CA PHE A 877 7.70 2.49 -25.35
C PHE A 877 7.38 1.36 -24.35
N ASP A 878 6.99 1.71 -23.12
CA ASP A 878 6.46 0.74 -22.14
C ASP A 878 5.00 0.37 -22.45
N LYS A 879 4.24 1.35 -22.98
CA LYS A 879 2.87 1.20 -23.52
C LYS A 879 2.70 2.14 -24.71
N ILE A 880 2.10 1.66 -25.80
CA ILE A 880 1.99 2.40 -27.07
C ILE A 880 0.59 3.00 -27.33
N ASN A 881 -0.41 2.74 -26.48
CA ASN A 881 -1.83 3.05 -26.72
C ASN A 881 -2.12 4.49 -27.19
N ASP A 882 -1.52 5.51 -26.58
CA ASP A 882 -1.73 6.92 -26.94
C ASP A 882 -0.81 7.41 -28.09
N ASN A 883 0.06 6.53 -28.59
CA ASN A 883 1.10 6.80 -29.57
C ASN A 883 0.86 6.13 -30.94
N ILE A 884 -0.22 5.35 -31.10
CA ILE A 884 -0.57 4.65 -32.35
C ILE A 884 -2.04 4.90 -32.72
N VAL A 885 -2.29 5.20 -33.99
CA VAL A 885 -3.65 5.43 -34.53
C VAL A 885 -3.80 4.84 -35.93
N VAL A 886 -5.05 4.58 -36.33
CA VAL A 886 -5.42 4.25 -37.71
C VAL A 886 -5.95 5.50 -38.42
N LEU A 887 -5.55 5.68 -39.69
CA LEU A 887 -5.84 6.87 -40.50
C LEU A 887 -6.37 6.45 -41.88
N SER A 888 -7.58 6.90 -42.25
CA SER A 888 -8.14 6.63 -43.61
C SER A 888 -7.67 7.67 -44.63
N GLU A 889 -7.76 7.34 -45.92
CA GLU A 889 -7.42 8.25 -47.03
C GLU A 889 -8.12 9.62 -46.90
N SER A 890 -9.43 9.68 -46.64
CA SER A 890 -10.18 10.94 -46.43
C SER A 890 -9.75 11.75 -45.19
N ASN A 891 -8.96 11.16 -44.30
CA ASN A 891 -8.41 11.82 -43.12
C ASN A 891 -6.92 12.12 -43.23
N HIS A 892 -6.17 11.45 -44.10
CA HIS A 892 -4.73 11.64 -44.32
C HIS A 892 -4.37 13.12 -44.42
N ASN A 893 -4.78 13.79 -45.49
CA ASN A 893 -4.45 15.21 -45.71
C ASN A 893 -4.92 16.13 -44.56
N LYS A 894 -6.03 15.80 -43.88
CA LYS A 894 -6.51 16.58 -42.72
C LYS A 894 -5.58 16.43 -41.52
N PHE A 895 -5.07 15.23 -41.26
CA PHE A 895 -4.16 14.93 -40.16
C PHE A 895 -2.79 15.59 -40.36
N TYR A 896 -2.12 15.32 -41.49
CA TYR A 896 -0.78 15.82 -41.77
C TYR A 896 -0.73 17.36 -41.94
N LEU A 897 -1.75 17.97 -42.58
CA LEU A 897 -1.75 19.42 -42.88
C LEU A 897 -2.33 20.31 -41.75
N SER A 898 -3.12 19.75 -40.82
CA SER A 898 -3.61 20.54 -39.65
C SER A 898 -2.73 20.40 -38.42
N GLY A 899 -2.04 19.26 -38.26
CA GLY A 899 -1.26 18.95 -37.05
C GLY A 899 -2.11 18.71 -35.78
N LEU A 900 -3.44 18.57 -35.92
CA LEU A 900 -4.39 18.39 -34.81
C LEU A 900 -4.40 16.97 -34.23
N VAL A 901 -3.21 16.47 -33.88
CA VAL A 901 -2.98 15.07 -33.43
C VAL A 901 -3.89 14.67 -32.27
N LYS A 902 -4.08 15.55 -31.27
CA LYS A 902 -4.92 15.25 -30.09
C LYS A 902 -6.40 15.12 -30.42
N ASP A 903 -6.88 15.92 -31.37
CA ASP A 903 -8.29 15.89 -31.79
C ASP A 903 -8.54 14.66 -32.66
N TYR A 904 -7.55 14.25 -33.47
CA TYR A 904 -7.62 12.99 -34.20
C TYR A 904 -7.58 11.76 -33.28
N ILE A 905 -6.78 11.75 -32.22
CA ILE A 905 -6.79 10.67 -31.22
C ILE A 905 -8.16 10.55 -30.54
N GLN A 906 -8.80 11.68 -30.19
CA GLN A 906 -10.17 11.66 -29.63
C GLN A 906 -11.20 11.12 -30.62
N PHE A 907 -11.10 11.51 -31.90
CA PHE A 907 -11.92 10.97 -32.98
C PHE A 907 -11.69 9.47 -33.18
N PHE A 908 -10.43 9.02 -33.23
CA PHE A 908 -10.04 7.63 -33.41
C PHE A 908 -10.58 6.75 -32.27
N ASN A 909 -10.33 7.13 -31.02
CA ASN A 909 -10.81 6.39 -29.85
C ASN A 909 -12.35 6.24 -29.86
N LYS A 910 -13.07 7.31 -30.22
CA LYS A 910 -14.54 7.33 -30.27
C LYS A 910 -15.14 6.45 -31.38
N TYR A 911 -14.56 6.44 -32.59
CA TYR A 911 -15.20 5.79 -33.74
C TYR A 911 -14.56 4.46 -34.16
N TYR A 912 -13.32 4.18 -33.76
CA TYR A 912 -12.63 2.93 -34.14
C TYR A 912 -12.53 1.93 -33.00
N LEU A 913 -12.32 2.40 -31.76
CA LEU A 913 -12.12 1.54 -30.58
C LEU A 913 -13.41 1.32 -29.78
N GLN A 914 -14.30 2.32 -29.71
CA GLN A 914 -15.51 2.28 -28.85
C GLN A 914 -16.61 1.29 -29.32
N TYR A 915 -16.41 0.54 -30.40
CA TYR A 915 -17.35 -0.46 -30.93
C TYR A 915 -16.80 -1.90 -30.95
N ALA A 916 -15.70 -2.17 -30.23
CA ALA A 916 -15.02 -3.47 -30.22
C ALA A 916 -15.62 -4.50 -29.23
N ASN A 917 -16.94 -4.69 -29.19
CA ASN A 917 -17.55 -5.78 -28.40
C ASN A 917 -17.30 -7.14 -29.08
N ARG A 918 -16.48 -7.98 -28.44
CA ARG A 918 -15.94 -9.25 -28.97
C ARG A 918 -17.02 -10.22 -29.52
N GLN A 919 -18.21 -10.22 -28.91
CA GLN A 919 -19.35 -11.08 -29.29
C GLN A 919 -19.91 -10.86 -30.72
N GLU A 920 -19.64 -9.73 -31.39
CA GLU A 920 -20.04 -9.55 -32.80
C GLU A 920 -19.02 -10.18 -33.77
N LEU A 921 -17.72 -10.14 -33.47
CA LEU A 921 -16.71 -10.79 -34.32
C LEU A 921 -16.92 -12.31 -34.36
N GLU A 922 -17.23 -12.94 -33.23
CA GLU A 922 -17.49 -14.39 -33.16
C GLU A 922 -18.71 -14.80 -34.00
N LYS A 923 -19.74 -13.95 -34.09
CA LYS A 923 -20.91 -14.16 -34.98
C LYS A 923 -20.58 -13.98 -36.46
N VAL A 924 -19.58 -13.16 -36.79
CA VAL A 924 -19.06 -13.00 -38.16
C VAL A 924 -18.19 -14.20 -38.54
N MET A 925 -17.30 -14.64 -37.65
CA MET A 925 -16.43 -15.80 -37.90
C MET A 925 -17.22 -17.12 -37.98
N ARG A 926 -18.27 -17.29 -37.16
CA ARG A 926 -19.24 -18.40 -37.28
C ARG A 926 -20.13 -18.34 -38.54
N LYS A 927 -19.96 -17.36 -39.42
CA LYS A 927 -20.62 -17.28 -40.74
C LYS A 927 -19.66 -17.53 -41.92
N ALA A 928 -18.42 -17.95 -41.66
CA ALA A 928 -17.43 -18.26 -42.69
C ALA A 928 -17.45 -19.72 -43.18
N GLU A 929 -18.34 -20.58 -42.67
CA GLU A 929 -18.56 -21.92 -43.22
C GLU A 929 -19.48 -21.87 -44.47
N PRO A 930 -19.17 -22.63 -45.54
CA PRO A 930 -19.98 -22.64 -46.75
C PRO A 930 -21.28 -23.45 -46.55
N GLN A 931 -22.42 -22.77 -46.71
CA GLN A 931 -23.74 -23.37 -46.93
C GLN A 931 -24.38 -22.77 -48.18
N GLU A 932 -25.33 -23.51 -48.76
CA GLU A 932 -25.76 -23.34 -50.15
C GLU A 932 -26.80 -22.22 -50.38
N GLN A 933 -27.28 -22.15 -51.63
CA GLN A 933 -28.23 -21.19 -52.21
C GLN A 933 -29.58 -21.12 -51.42
N ASP A 934 -30.46 -20.12 -51.55
CA ASP A 934 -30.71 -19.19 -52.66
C ASP A 934 -31.56 -17.96 -52.23
N SER A 935 -31.71 -16.97 -53.11
CA SER A 935 -32.78 -15.97 -53.21
C SER A 935 -32.95 -14.84 -52.16
N THR A 936 -32.92 -13.60 -52.66
CA THR A 936 -33.50 -12.35 -52.08
C THR A 936 -35.04 -12.32 -52.29
N PRO A 937 -35.88 -11.46 -51.62
CA PRO A 937 -35.75 -9.98 -51.72
C PRO A 937 -36.40 -9.00 -50.67
N VAL A 938 -35.82 -7.79 -50.55
CA VAL A 938 -36.49 -6.45 -50.67
C VAL A 938 -37.14 -5.63 -49.50
N GLN A 939 -36.65 -4.36 -49.39
CA GLN A 939 -37.25 -3.03 -49.03
C GLN A 939 -37.57 -2.49 -47.60
N GLU A 940 -36.94 -1.31 -47.32
CA GLU A 940 -37.52 0.03 -46.96
C GLU A 940 -37.57 0.67 -45.53
N GLU A 941 -36.73 1.71 -45.37
CA GLU A 941 -36.98 3.14 -45.00
C GLU A 941 -37.32 3.69 -43.57
N SER A 942 -36.37 4.53 -43.07
CA SER A 942 -36.61 5.81 -42.33
C SER A 942 -37.15 5.72 -40.87
N SER A 943 -37.28 6.76 -40.00
CA SER A 943 -36.89 8.20 -39.90
C SER A 943 -37.15 8.69 -38.43
N SER A 944 -36.72 9.85 -37.88
CA SER A 944 -35.57 10.77 -38.06
C SER A 944 -35.60 11.90 -36.96
N GLU A 945 -34.66 12.88 -36.98
CA GLU A 945 -34.69 14.22 -36.29
C GLU A 945 -34.50 14.36 -34.73
N LYS A 946 -34.02 15.47 -34.13
CA LYS A 946 -33.00 16.51 -34.49
C LYS A 946 -32.73 17.57 -33.35
N THR A 947 -31.45 17.80 -32.98
CA THR A 947 -30.81 19.13 -32.62
C THR A 947 -31.38 19.99 -31.43
N VAL A 948 -30.83 21.12 -30.90
CA VAL A 948 -29.79 22.11 -31.33
C VAL A 948 -29.27 23.06 -30.18
N ILE A 949 -27.97 23.47 -30.16
CA ILE A 949 -27.39 24.83 -29.77
C ILE A 949 -27.42 25.36 -28.28
N GLU A 950 -26.51 26.19 -27.70
CA GLU A 950 -25.24 26.89 -28.13
C GLU A 950 -24.27 27.41 -27.00
N ASN A 951 -22.94 27.33 -27.27
CA ASN A 951 -21.84 28.36 -27.29
C ASN A 951 -21.27 29.27 -26.14
N LYS A 952 -19.95 29.58 -26.34
CA LYS A 952 -19.08 30.72 -25.88
C LYS A 952 -18.59 30.78 -24.40
N ALA A 953 -17.46 31.40 -23.99
CA ALA A 953 -16.22 32.01 -24.58
C ALA A 953 -15.31 32.53 -23.40
N GLU A 954 -14.02 32.93 -23.45
CA GLU A 954 -12.85 32.84 -24.36
C GLU A 954 -11.56 33.35 -23.63
N LYS A 955 -10.34 32.88 -24.02
CA LYS A 955 -9.01 33.61 -24.05
C LYS A 955 -8.35 34.13 -22.73
N GLU A 956 -7.01 34.33 -22.58
CA GLU A 956 -5.80 34.12 -23.43
C GLU A 956 -4.42 34.16 -22.67
N THR A 957 -3.42 33.37 -23.12
CA THR A 957 -1.92 33.62 -23.26
C THR A 957 -1.02 34.27 -22.16
N SER A 958 0.32 34.11 -22.09
CA SER A 958 1.33 33.16 -22.68
C SER A 958 2.81 33.51 -22.28
N THR A 959 3.73 32.51 -22.22
CA THR A 959 5.22 32.55 -22.52
C THR A 959 6.18 33.42 -21.67
N ILE A 960 7.54 33.26 -21.62
CA ILE A 960 8.53 32.40 -22.33
C ILE A 960 9.82 32.08 -21.48
N ASN A 961 10.59 31.06 -21.91
CA ASN A 961 11.95 30.56 -21.49
C ASN A 961 13.15 31.57 -21.60
N PRO A 962 14.47 31.21 -21.42
CA PRO A 962 15.19 30.04 -20.82
C PRO A 962 16.09 30.56 -19.62
N PRO A 963 17.44 30.34 -19.43
CA PRO A 963 18.43 29.30 -19.82
C PRO A 963 19.44 28.78 -18.73
N ASN A 964 20.20 27.73 -19.11
CA ASN A 964 21.58 27.26 -18.79
C ASN A 964 22.24 27.31 -17.36
N GLU A 965 22.80 26.15 -16.95
CA GLU A 965 24.22 25.80 -16.62
C GLU A 965 25.15 26.76 -15.80
N VAL A 966 26.31 26.38 -15.21
CA VAL A 966 27.14 25.14 -15.19
C VAL A 966 27.85 24.96 -13.81
N GLU A 967 28.39 23.75 -13.55
CA GLU A 967 29.58 23.40 -12.71
C GLU A 967 29.71 23.70 -11.19
N VAL A 968 29.90 22.61 -10.42
CA VAL A 968 30.95 22.30 -9.41
C VAL A 968 31.36 23.34 -8.33
N GLY A 969 31.31 22.91 -7.05
CA GLY A 969 32.07 23.51 -5.94
C GLY A 969 31.96 22.72 -4.62
N ASN A 970 33.09 22.24 -4.09
CA ASN A 970 33.17 21.52 -2.80
C ASN A 970 33.06 22.48 -1.59
N ALA A 971 32.52 22.01 -0.45
CA ALA A 971 33.33 21.72 0.76
C ALA A 971 32.50 21.46 2.06
N GLU A 972 32.76 20.30 2.66
CA GLU A 972 33.04 20.07 4.10
C GLU A 972 32.10 20.52 5.26
N ALA A 973 31.69 19.52 6.05
CA ALA A 973 31.84 19.44 7.52
C ALA A 973 30.92 20.31 8.46
N ASN A 974 30.62 19.95 9.71
CA ASN A 974 30.77 18.69 10.48
C ASN A 974 29.88 18.72 11.76
N LYS A 975 29.44 17.54 12.26
CA LYS A 975 29.11 17.27 13.71
C LYS A 975 28.02 18.14 14.39
N SER A 976 27.50 17.85 15.60
CA SER A 976 27.22 16.59 16.34
C SER A 976 26.29 16.86 17.55
N VAL A 977 25.72 15.80 18.16
CA VAL A 977 25.39 15.54 19.60
C VAL A 977 25.38 16.76 20.58
N GLY A 978 24.44 16.91 21.53
CA GLY A 978 23.32 16.06 22.00
C GLY A 978 22.77 16.54 23.37
N GLU A 979 21.99 15.68 24.06
CA GLU A 979 21.72 15.57 25.52
C GLU A 979 22.04 16.75 26.49
N THR A 980 21.08 17.38 27.18
CA THR A 980 20.34 17.04 28.45
C THR A 980 21.08 17.16 29.79
N GLU A 981 20.47 17.89 30.74
CA GLU A 981 20.16 17.44 32.13
C GLU A 981 18.69 17.94 32.42
N ALA A 982 18.12 18.32 33.58
CA ALA A 982 18.68 18.49 34.92
C ALA A 982 17.73 18.26 36.12
N SER A 983 18.17 17.40 37.05
CA SER A 983 17.89 17.38 38.50
C SER A 983 16.48 17.01 39.05
N ALA A 984 16.32 16.54 40.31
CA ALA A 984 17.24 16.55 41.47
C ALA A 984 16.92 15.52 42.59
N ALA A 985 17.86 15.43 43.56
CA ALA A 985 17.76 15.01 44.99
C ALA A 985 18.01 13.53 45.39
N ALA A 986 18.66 13.20 46.53
CA ALA A 986 19.53 13.95 47.47
C ALA A 986 20.18 13.03 48.55
N THR A 987 21.14 13.57 49.34
CA THR A 987 21.41 13.23 50.78
C THR A 987 22.42 12.10 51.16
N THR A 988 23.71 12.47 51.27
CA THR A 988 24.54 12.41 52.52
C THR A 988 25.26 11.11 53.01
N THR A 989 26.51 11.31 53.50
CA THR A 989 27.35 10.55 54.48
C THR A 989 28.21 9.29 54.15
N VAL A 990 29.54 9.52 54.07
CA VAL A 990 30.62 8.98 54.97
C VAL A 990 31.19 7.53 54.83
N ASN A 991 32.50 7.50 54.49
CA ASN A 991 33.61 6.59 54.87
C ASN A 991 33.61 5.06 54.62
N ALA A 992 34.26 4.69 53.50
CA ALA A 992 35.61 4.08 53.44
C ALA A 992 35.89 2.59 53.79
N THR A 993 36.85 2.03 53.05
CA THR A 993 37.57 0.73 53.19
C THR A 993 36.75 -0.56 52.92
N ASN A 994 37.32 -1.65 52.37
CA ASN A 994 38.74 -1.97 52.15
C ASN A 994 39.06 -2.77 50.85
N LYS A 995 40.36 -2.92 50.58
CA LYS A 995 41.07 -3.42 49.38
C LYS A 995 40.88 -4.89 48.94
N GLN A 996 41.33 -5.12 47.69
CA GLN A 996 41.98 -6.33 47.11
C GLN A 996 41.05 -7.50 46.70
N LYS A 997 41.39 -8.31 45.67
CA LYS A 997 42.73 -8.62 45.10
C LYS A 997 42.72 -9.00 43.61
N GLU A 998 43.90 -8.95 42.97
CA GLU A 998 44.26 -9.43 41.61
C GLU A 998 44.09 -10.99 41.47
N ILE A 999 44.21 -11.67 40.31
CA ILE A 999 45.38 -11.68 39.39
C ILE A 999 45.17 -12.45 38.05
N ILE A 1000 45.80 -11.95 36.96
CA ILE A 1000 46.33 -12.62 35.72
C ILE A 1000 45.42 -13.16 34.57
N GLU A 1001 45.54 -12.45 33.42
CA GLU A 1001 45.78 -12.86 32.01
C GLU A 1001 45.21 -14.16 31.37
N LYS A 1002 44.63 -14.01 30.16
CA LYS A 1002 45.41 -14.18 28.90
C LYS A 1002 44.77 -13.50 27.67
N GLU A 1003 45.58 -13.36 26.62
CA GLU A 1003 45.30 -12.58 25.40
C GLU A 1003 44.34 -13.27 24.42
N GLN A 1004 43.54 -12.47 23.71
CA GLN A 1004 43.22 -12.69 22.30
C GLN A 1004 43.05 -11.33 21.60
N VAL A 1005 43.23 -11.30 20.27
CA VAL A 1005 43.43 -10.07 19.47
C VAL A 1005 42.20 -9.77 18.61
N THR A 1006 41.74 -8.53 18.65
CA THR A 1006 40.84 -7.93 17.64
C THR A 1006 41.18 -6.43 17.50
N GLU A 1007 40.85 -5.82 16.37
CA GLU A 1007 41.40 -4.51 15.96
C GLU A 1007 40.79 -3.29 16.70
N GLU A 1008 41.61 -2.25 16.89
CA GLU A 1008 41.18 -0.96 17.45
C GLU A 1008 40.66 -0.02 16.35
N GLU A 1009 39.39 0.42 16.43
CA GLU A 1009 38.97 1.62 15.71
C GLU A 1009 39.50 2.91 16.38
N PRO A 1010 39.96 3.92 15.60
CA PRO A 1010 40.63 5.08 16.16
C PRO A 1010 39.67 6.09 16.80
N VAL A 1011 39.71 6.21 18.13
CA VAL A 1011 38.98 7.23 18.89
C VAL A 1011 39.40 8.64 18.47
N LYS A 1012 38.46 9.43 17.94
CA LYS A 1012 38.65 10.85 17.63
C LYS A 1012 38.55 11.70 18.90
N GLU A 1013 39.63 12.35 19.31
CA GLU A 1013 39.57 13.42 20.32
C GLU A 1013 38.64 14.56 19.85
N GLU A 1014 37.84 15.10 20.78
CA GLU A 1014 36.97 16.24 20.51
C GLU A 1014 37.65 17.60 20.82
N PRO A 1015 37.39 18.66 20.04
CA PRO A 1015 37.98 19.96 20.27
C PRO A 1015 37.46 20.58 21.57
N LYS A 1016 38.38 21.04 22.43
CA LYS A 1016 38.04 21.70 23.70
C LYS A 1016 37.30 23.02 23.43
N SER A 1017 36.08 23.13 23.94
CA SER A 1017 35.26 24.34 23.81
C SER A 1017 35.98 25.58 24.36
N ILE A 1018 35.74 26.73 23.71
CA ILE A 1018 36.23 28.05 24.16
C ILE A 1018 35.47 28.60 25.37
N TYR A 1019 34.33 28.00 25.72
CA TYR A 1019 33.51 28.35 26.87
C TYR A 1019 33.88 27.53 28.11
N SER A 1020 33.52 28.05 29.29
CA SER A 1020 33.91 27.48 30.58
C SER A 1020 32.75 27.47 31.56
N VAL A 1021 32.53 26.36 32.26
CA VAL A 1021 31.43 26.21 33.23
C VAL A 1021 31.72 27.04 34.48
N SER A 1022 30.86 28.02 34.77
CA SER A 1022 31.05 29.00 35.83
C SER A 1022 29.84 29.11 36.75
N LYS A 1023 29.27 28.00 37.26
CA LYS A 1023 27.92 27.97 37.88
C LYS A 1023 27.66 29.03 38.98
N ASN A 1024 28.69 29.48 39.70
CA ASN A 1024 28.61 30.51 40.76
C ASN A 1024 28.86 31.95 40.29
N GLU A 1025 29.03 32.19 38.99
CA GLU A 1025 29.19 33.53 38.39
C GLU A 1025 27.81 34.19 38.14
N SER A 1026 27.74 35.52 38.07
CA SER A 1026 26.52 36.23 37.64
C SER A 1026 26.09 35.79 36.23
N HIS A 1027 24.86 35.30 36.10
CA HIS A 1027 24.27 34.82 34.84
C HIS A 1027 23.20 35.75 34.30
N GLU A 1028 22.92 35.58 33.02
CA GLU A 1028 21.84 36.21 32.28
C GLU A 1028 21.08 35.13 31.51
N VAL A 1029 19.80 35.36 31.21
CA VAL A 1029 19.04 34.51 30.27
C VAL A 1029 18.94 35.23 28.94
N LEU A 1030 19.29 34.54 27.85
CA LEU A 1030 19.13 35.03 26.49
C LEU A 1030 18.03 34.25 25.78
N VAL A 1031 17.16 34.97 25.07
CA VAL A 1031 16.25 34.43 24.06
C VAL A 1031 16.73 34.97 22.71
N VAL A 1032 17.58 34.21 22.03
CA VAL A 1032 18.18 34.56 20.73
C VAL A 1032 17.24 34.08 19.62
N ILE A 1033 16.96 34.91 18.62
CA ILE A 1033 15.94 34.69 17.60
C ILE A 1033 16.47 35.20 16.25
N ARG A 1034 16.40 34.37 15.20
CA ARG A 1034 16.80 34.81 13.84
C ARG A 1034 15.90 35.94 13.33
N LYS A 1035 16.47 36.94 12.65
CA LYS A 1035 15.73 38.14 12.21
C LYS A 1035 14.65 37.77 11.19
N THR A 1036 13.40 37.91 11.61
CA THR A 1036 12.19 37.48 10.87
C THR A 1036 11.06 38.50 11.07
N ARG A 1037 9.93 38.33 10.36
CA ARG A 1037 8.78 39.25 10.43
C ARG A 1037 7.92 39.00 11.68
N ILE A 1038 8.45 39.34 12.87
CA ILE A 1038 7.74 39.27 14.16
C ILE A 1038 7.79 40.61 14.92
N ASP A 1039 6.83 40.86 15.81
CA ASP A 1039 6.86 42.05 16.68
C ASP A 1039 7.75 41.81 17.91
N TYR A 1040 9.05 42.06 17.74
CA TYR A 1040 10.04 42.02 18.82
C TYR A 1040 9.70 42.95 20.01
N ASN A 1041 8.95 44.04 19.80
CA ASN A 1041 8.57 44.95 20.89
C ASN A 1041 7.41 44.37 21.72
N LYS A 1042 6.45 43.70 21.09
CA LYS A 1042 5.43 42.89 21.78
C LYS A 1042 6.09 41.75 22.56
N LEU A 1043 7.02 41.02 21.93
CA LEU A 1043 7.74 39.92 22.57
C LEU A 1043 8.53 40.38 23.80
N GLN A 1044 9.32 41.46 23.67
CA GLN A 1044 10.04 42.05 24.81
C GLN A 1044 9.10 42.47 25.94
N LYS A 1045 7.91 43.02 25.63
CA LYS A 1045 6.89 43.39 26.64
C LYS A 1045 6.32 42.15 27.35
N SER A 1046 6.10 41.05 26.64
CA SER A 1046 5.65 39.77 27.23
C SER A 1046 6.67 39.24 28.23
N PHE A 1047 7.95 39.18 27.85
CA PHE A 1047 9.03 38.79 28.76
C PHE A 1047 9.14 39.76 29.94
N ALA A 1048 9.15 41.08 29.72
CA ALA A 1048 9.24 42.08 30.79
C ALA A 1048 8.05 42.07 31.77
N ALA A 1049 6.87 41.63 31.32
CA ALA A 1049 5.72 41.40 32.21
C ALA A 1049 5.91 40.12 33.04
N HIS A 1050 6.36 39.03 32.41
CA HIS A 1050 6.65 37.77 33.08
C HIS A 1050 7.73 37.91 34.16
N THR A 1051 8.86 38.54 33.84
CA THR A 1051 9.95 38.80 34.79
C THR A 1051 9.45 39.56 36.03
N ARG A 1052 8.72 40.66 35.81
CA ARG A 1052 8.19 41.50 36.90
C ARG A 1052 7.22 40.75 37.81
N ASN A 1053 6.38 39.90 37.23
CA ASN A 1053 5.32 39.21 37.95
C ASN A 1053 5.81 37.98 38.73
N ASN A 1054 6.92 37.35 38.31
CA ASN A 1054 7.37 36.07 38.87
C ASN A 1054 8.77 36.11 39.53
N PHE A 1055 9.64 37.08 39.21
CA PHE A 1055 11.04 37.11 39.66
C PHE A 1055 11.46 38.40 40.37
N GLY A 1056 10.78 39.52 40.11
CA GLY A 1056 10.95 40.76 40.88
C GLY A 1056 11.24 41.99 40.02
N ALA A 1057 11.81 43.03 40.66
CA ALA A 1057 12.15 44.29 40.01
C ALA A 1057 13.63 44.40 39.62
N ASP A 1058 14.48 43.50 40.15
CA ASP A 1058 15.94 43.57 40.04
C ASP A 1058 16.45 42.99 38.70
N GLN A 1059 15.71 42.06 38.08
CA GLN A 1059 16.03 41.54 36.76
C GLN A 1059 15.50 42.46 35.65
N LYS A 1060 16.33 42.72 34.64
CA LYS A 1060 16.10 43.73 33.60
C LYS A 1060 16.05 43.09 32.21
N VAL A 1061 14.98 43.39 31.46
CA VAL A 1061 14.72 42.85 30.12
C VAL A 1061 15.03 43.87 29.02
N THR A 1062 16.04 43.60 28.21
CA THR A 1062 16.47 44.44 27.08
C THR A 1062 16.45 43.67 25.76
N LEU A 1063 15.83 44.24 24.72
CA LEU A 1063 15.97 43.80 23.33
C LEU A 1063 17.24 44.39 22.72
N LEU A 1064 18.04 43.55 22.06
CA LEU A 1064 19.31 43.91 21.40
C LEU A 1064 19.40 43.23 20.02
N ASP A 1065 20.09 43.87 19.07
CA ASP A 1065 20.52 43.23 17.83
C ASP A 1065 21.85 42.48 18.07
N LEU A 1066 21.96 41.26 17.55
CA LEU A 1066 23.13 40.38 17.64
C LEU A 1066 23.63 40.11 16.21
N GLY A 1067 24.61 40.90 15.78
CA GLY A 1067 25.11 40.91 14.39
C GLY A 1067 24.04 41.30 13.35
N SER A 1068 24.29 40.93 12.10
CA SER A 1068 23.37 41.10 10.98
C SER A 1068 22.13 40.20 11.10
N SER A 1069 22.32 38.93 11.51
CA SER A 1069 21.32 37.85 11.37
C SER A 1069 20.38 37.65 12.56
N TYR A 1070 20.75 38.05 13.79
CA TYR A 1070 20.02 37.69 15.00
C TYR A 1070 19.58 38.88 15.86
N ARG A 1071 18.54 38.67 16.66
CA ARG A 1071 18.13 39.53 17.77
C ARG A 1071 18.07 38.73 19.05
N MET A 1072 18.34 39.35 20.19
CA MET A 1072 18.20 38.69 21.49
C MET A 1072 17.38 39.54 22.45
N ILE A 1073 16.48 38.89 23.19
CA ILE A 1073 15.93 39.43 24.42
C ILE A 1073 16.82 38.92 25.55
N LYS A 1074 17.54 39.85 26.18
CA LYS A 1074 18.46 39.60 27.30
C LYS A 1074 17.76 39.95 28.61
N ILE A 1075 17.74 39.01 29.55
CA ILE A 1075 17.26 39.17 30.93
C ILE A 1075 18.47 39.07 31.86
N SER A 1076 18.95 40.21 32.35
CA SER A 1076 20.12 40.29 33.23
C SER A 1076 19.71 40.47 34.69
N GLY A 1077 20.39 39.80 35.63
CA GLY A 1077 20.20 40.00 37.07
C GLY A 1077 20.08 38.73 37.92
N PHE A 1078 20.68 37.62 37.49
CA PHE A 1078 20.71 36.36 38.26
C PHE A 1078 22.10 36.18 38.88
N ALA A 1079 22.19 35.83 40.17
CA ALA A 1079 23.45 35.77 40.89
C ALA A 1079 24.30 34.52 40.54
N ASN A 1080 23.66 33.49 39.96
CA ASN A 1080 24.24 32.18 39.66
C ASN A 1080 23.45 31.49 38.52
N ALA A 1081 23.95 30.34 38.08
CA ALA A 1081 23.32 29.52 37.04
C ALA A 1081 21.94 28.98 37.44
N ASP A 1082 21.76 28.58 38.70
CA ASP A 1082 20.53 27.93 39.17
C ASP A 1082 19.33 28.89 39.14
N GLU A 1083 19.53 30.16 39.49
CA GLU A 1083 18.53 31.22 39.35
C GLU A 1083 18.13 31.48 37.89
N ALA A 1084 19.12 31.51 36.98
CA ALA A 1084 18.88 31.71 35.56
C ALA A 1084 18.19 30.49 34.91
N ASN A 1085 18.60 29.27 35.26
CA ASN A 1085 17.94 28.04 34.81
C ASN A 1085 16.55 27.88 35.43
N ALA A 1086 16.30 28.34 36.66
CA ALA A 1086 14.97 28.42 37.24
C ALA A 1086 14.06 29.42 36.49
N TYR A 1087 14.62 30.51 35.96
CA TYR A 1087 13.91 31.41 35.04
C TYR A 1087 13.56 30.72 33.72
N ILE A 1088 14.49 29.96 33.12
CA ILE A 1088 14.22 29.20 31.89
C ILE A 1088 13.12 28.15 32.10
N LYS A 1089 13.23 27.33 33.16
CA LYS A 1089 12.20 26.36 33.61
C LYS A 1089 10.85 27.01 34.04
N SER A 1090 10.73 28.34 33.96
CA SER A 1090 9.46 29.06 34.09
C SER A 1090 8.83 29.44 32.75
N ILE A 1091 9.63 29.57 31.68
CA ILE A 1091 9.15 29.92 30.33
C ILE A 1091 8.23 28.81 29.79
N ASP A 1092 8.62 27.55 30.01
CA ASP A 1092 7.84 26.35 29.60
C ASP A 1092 6.44 26.31 30.21
N LYS A 1093 6.28 26.90 31.40
CA LYS A 1093 5.00 26.98 32.13
C LYS A 1093 4.08 28.08 31.59
N TYR A 1094 4.59 28.91 30.67
CA TYR A 1094 3.92 30.07 30.11
C TYR A 1094 4.13 30.18 28.58
N PRO A 1095 3.53 29.26 27.78
CA PRO A 1095 3.76 29.18 26.33
C PRO A 1095 3.50 30.47 25.53
N TYR A 1096 2.75 31.44 26.08
CA TYR A 1096 2.56 32.77 25.44
C TYR A 1096 3.87 33.55 25.26
N LEU A 1097 4.94 33.20 25.98
CA LEU A 1097 6.26 33.79 25.85
C LEU A 1097 7.00 33.35 24.59
N THR A 1098 6.85 32.08 24.21
CA THR A 1098 7.53 31.47 23.05
C THR A 1098 6.61 31.29 21.84
N ARG A 1099 5.29 31.32 22.00
CA ARG A 1099 4.29 31.12 20.92
C ARG A 1099 4.61 31.87 19.62
N ASP A 1100 4.93 33.15 19.71
CA ASP A 1100 5.19 34.02 18.55
C ASP A 1100 6.59 33.74 17.89
N ILE A 1101 7.42 32.86 18.47
CA ILE A 1101 8.72 32.38 17.94
C ILE A 1101 8.85 30.86 17.81
N ALA A 1102 7.87 30.06 18.29
CA ALA A 1102 8.00 28.60 18.41
C ALA A 1102 8.22 27.87 17.06
N ARG A 1103 7.70 28.43 15.95
CA ARG A 1103 7.97 27.94 14.57
C ARG A 1103 9.13 28.69 13.88
N LYS A 1104 10.12 29.17 14.63
CA LYS A 1104 11.28 29.91 14.13
C LYS A 1104 12.54 29.42 14.83
N GLU A 1105 13.66 29.56 14.14
CA GLU A 1105 15.00 29.32 14.69
C GLU A 1105 15.26 30.31 15.83
N HIS A 1106 15.28 29.77 17.05
CA HIS A 1106 15.48 30.49 18.29
C HIS A 1106 16.15 29.59 19.33
N TYR A 1107 16.85 30.22 20.25
CA TYR A 1107 17.63 29.57 21.30
C TYR A 1107 17.33 30.23 22.64
N ILE A 1108 17.27 29.45 23.72
CA ILE A 1108 17.03 29.94 25.08
C ILE A 1108 18.07 29.32 26.01
N TRP A 1109 18.98 30.14 26.53
CA TRP A 1109 20.09 29.70 27.37
C TRP A 1109 20.24 30.56 28.61
N SER A 1110 20.86 29.99 29.66
CA SER A 1110 21.53 30.81 30.68
C SER A 1110 23.00 30.92 30.31
N ILE A 1111 23.59 32.08 30.57
CA ILE A 1111 24.97 32.38 30.16
C ILE A 1111 25.67 33.19 31.25
N SER A 1112 26.88 32.76 31.62
CA SER A 1112 27.71 33.50 32.58
C SER A 1112 28.22 34.80 31.97
N SER A 1113 28.50 35.81 32.80
CA SER A 1113 28.99 37.12 32.32
C SER A 1113 30.27 37.00 31.47
N SER A 1114 31.16 36.06 31.81
CA SER A 1114 32.39 35.72 31.09
C SER A 1114 32.13 35.06 29.72
N ASN A 1115 31.20 34.12 29.63
CA ASN A 1115 30.85 33.47 28.36
C ASN A 1115 29.98 34.38 27.47
N TYR A 1116 29.11 35.21 28.05
CA TYR A 1116 28.32 36.22 27.33
C TYR A 1116 29.22 37.15 26.53
N LYS A 1117 30.33 37.60 27.14
CA LYS A 1117 31.32 38.42 26.44
C LYS A 1117 31.93 37.68 25.24
N LYS A 1118 32.43 36.45 25.42
CA LYS A 1118 33.01 35.63 24.33
C LYS A 1118 32.01 35.42 23.19
N MET A 1119 30.80 34.95 23.51
CA MET A 1119 29.77 34.65 22.52
C MET A 1119 29.34 35.90 21.75
N THR A 1120 29.20 37.05 22.41
CA THR A 1120 28.82 38.31 21.73
C THR A 1120 29.97 39.01 20.99
N GLU A 1121 31.23 38.74 21.34
CA GLU A 1121 32.41 39.19 20.57
C GLU A 1121 32.64 38.34 19.30
N LEU A 1122 32.33 37.04 19.34
CA LEU A 1122 32.49 36.12 18.21
C LEU A 1122 31.23 35.90 17.37
N ILE A 1123 30.05 36.22 17.92
CA ILE A 1123 28.71 35.90 17.39
C ILE A 1123 28.51 34.38 17.20
N ASP A 1124 29.18 33.59 18.06
CA ASP A 1124 29.21 32.13 18.03
C ASP A 1124 28.00 31.54 18.77
N ILE A 1125 26.86 31.52 18.07
CA ILE A 1125 25.57 31.05 18.57
C ILE A 1125 25.54 29.52 18.65
N GLU A 1126 26.07 28.82 17.65
CA GLU A 1126 26.02 27.35 17.54
C GLU A 1126 27.04 26.68 18.48
N GLY A 1127 28.26 27.20 18.57
CA GLY A 1127 29.26 26.72 19.54
C GLY A 1127 28.86 26.98 20.99
N TYR A 1128 28.08 28.04 21.26
CA TYR A 1128 27.49 28.23 22.58
C TYR A 1128 26.27 27.34 22.84
N ASP A 1129 25.43 27.05 21.84
CA ASP A 1129 24.30 26.11 21.98
C ASP A 1129 24.77 24.69 22.32
N SER A 1130 25.79 24.20 21.60
CA SER A 1130 26.44 22.92 21.87
C SER A 1130 27.05 22.90 23.27
N PHE A 1131 27.83 23.94 23.65
CA PHE A 1131 28.38 24.03 25.00
C PHE A 1131 27.30 24.08 26.09
N PHE A 1132 26.20 24.81 25.88
CA PHE A 1132 25.13 24.94 26.86
C PHE A 1132 24.47 23.59 27.14
N LYS A 1133 24.02 22.88 26.09
CA LYS A 1133 23.33 21.59 26.19
C LYS A 1133 24.11 20.57 27.03
N THR A 1134 25.42 20.45 26.80
CA THR A 1134 26.29 19.47 27.47
C THR A 1134 26.63 19.84 28.93
N ASN A 1135 26.27 21.03 29.45
CA ASN A 1135 26.82 21.54 30.73
C ASN A 1135 25.80 22.16 31.72
N TYR A 1136 24.57 22.49 31.29
CA TYR A 1136 23.64 23.37 32.03
C TYR A 1136 22.17 22.91 32.05
#